data_AF-A0A2M7HMT5-F1
#
_entry.id   AF-A0A2M7HMT5-F1
#
_cell.length_a   1.000
_cell.length_b   1.000
_cell.length_c   1.000
_cell.angle_alpha   90.00
_cell.angle_beta   90.00
_cell.angle_gamma   90.00
#
_symmetry.space_group_name_H-M   'P 1'
#
loop_
_entity.id
_entity.type
_entity.pdbx_description
1 polymer ?
#
loop_
_entity_poly.entity_id
_entity_poly.type
_entity_poly.pdbx_seq_one_letter_code
_entity_poly.pdbx_strand_id
1 'polypeptide(L)'
;MKYYPLVKSETVIENQSSYVKNYIYNQFDAVINKKEYDPSNFEKVKITDYFHDLKNWHLNQISNIKIADFNTSKSIASYIFKEVGPKSIPLVSDELNYGKLVKSYTYHADGNVLLTAFADSNKYTRQESYYRGKARKFTLPCATTNSCNTANGSTTNTIVALLEVNADGTTSSVTDFNGNKTSYSYNPVGWLTKIDYADPKWTDKVVSYAMVTSAGDGISGSNVAVGSLRQTISHGNYEKRIYHDGLLRPIFIREGDTANASTIRYQTMAYDHDNRQTLSSFPSSDAGNRLGMETEYDALGRIISQTRTSDGSVSRREYLSGNKVAVTDGENNTTTTTYLAYGEPAYDKPTLIEAPDTDDIAIDYNVFEQITRIRQGNIVESRIYDAYQQLCKQIRPETGMTAFGYNGQRQQIWRAEGTIGSTLDCDAAAVPATHKTLLAYDNLVQLRTENFPDSTPDKTYSYDGNGNITSLLAGSVNWTYLYNSSNTIEKETLALDGKNFVLDWEYNNLGALSSLKYPSGAIVDFAPNALGQATKAGSYASGVSYHPNGQIKQFTYGNGIIRNVALDTTGRIDALTDIKAGSVKNSLDPSYDNNDNLARLIDWVDRNNDVDNLAYDGVDRLKSADGKWGSGRYNYDGLGNVLSRSLNNSTITYNYNSLNRLNNLMGAYAYGYQYDTRGNVTNNGRYSLTYNLGQQMTSAKGISYVYDGHNRRVKQNKADGSHYSVYSQAGQLLYREAANGTKSDNVFLGKQLIAEVDNAESYYIKFEKTNPPEVCRQEPIPGSKKTKTICTQDKKGFSWTTQNASSCTGEVQRLIGTNISGTTKISGTSGSLNLGRHFTLNITMTCLTNSNQTITAAYSL
;
A
#
# COMPACT_ATOMS: atom_id res chain seq x y z
N MET A 1 18.51 -45.80 -38.07
CA MET A 1 19.10 -44.82 -37.13
C MET A 1 19.04 -45.44 -35.74
N LYS A 2 20.15 -45.44 -34.99
CA LYS A 2 20.17 -45.95 -33.61
C LYS A 2 19.41 -44.96 -32.73
N TYR A 3 18.24 -45.36 -32.22
CA TYR A 3 17.49 -44.60 -31.23
C TYR A 3 18.34 -44.45 -29.97
N TYR A 4 18.56 -43.21 -29.51
CA TYR A 4 19.16 -42.96 -28.20
C TYR A 4 18.21 -43.49 -27.11
N PRO A 5 18.74 -44.02 -25.99
CA PRO A 5 17.88 -44.47 -24.91
C PRO A 5 17.15 -43.27 -24.28
N LEU A 6 15.82 -43.22 -24.43
CA LEU A 6 14.98 -42.30 -23.68
C LEU A 6 15.04 -42.65 -22.18
N VAL A 7 15.16 -41.66 -21.32
CA VAL A 7 15.24 -41.82 -19.86
C VAL A 7 13.90 -42.37 -19.36
N LYS A 8 13.86 -43.64 -18.94
CA LYS A 8 12.62 -44.24 -18.40
C LYS A 8 12.39 -43.92 -16.93
N SER A 9 13.46 -43.67 -16.20
CA SER A 9 13.43 -43.39 -14.77
C SER A 9 14.60 -42.48 -14.42
N GLU A 10 14.35 -41.53 -13.52
CA GLU A 10 15.31 -40.60 -12.95
C GLU A 10 15.16 -40.65 -11.43
N THR A 11 16.27 -40.72 -10.71
CA THR A 11 16.28 -40.70 -9.24
C THR A 11 17.21 -39.58 -8.79
N VAL A 12 16.64 -38.61 -8.09
CA VAL A 12 17.37 -37.52 -7.44
C VAL A 12 17.56 -37.90 -5.98
N ILE A 13 18.81 -37.92 -5.53
CA ILE A 13 19.14 -38.13 -4.10
C ILE A 13 19.68 -36.80 -3.57
N GLU A 14 18.95 -36.19 -2.65
CA GLU A 14 19.34 -34.93 -2.02
C GLU A 14 19.06 -34.97 -0.52
N ASN A 15 20.02 -34.56 0.31
CA ASN A 15 19.94 -34.59 1.78
C ASN A 15 19.42 -35.95 2.31
N GLN A 16 19.99 -37.05 1.80
CA GLN A 16 19.62 -38.44 2.14
C GLN A 16 18.17 -38.84 1.79
N SER A 17 17.49 -38.04 0.97
CA SER A 17 16.12 -38.26 0.51
C SER A 17 16.12 -38.64 -0.97
N SER A 18 15.33 -39.64 -1.36
CA SER A 18 15.22 -40.12 -2.74
C SER A 18 13.91 -39.66 -3.38
N TYR A 19 14.00 -39.01 -4.53
CA TYR A 19 12.86 -38.56 -5.33
C TYR A 19 12.94 -39.23 -6.70
N VAL A 20 11.82 -39.76 -7.19
CA VAL A 20 11.80 -40.59 -8.41
C VAL A 20 10.83 -40.02 -9.43
N LYS A 21 11.29 -39.90 -10.68
CA LYS A 21 10.46 -39.58 -11.84
C LYS A 21 10.49 -40.76 -12.80
N ASN A 22 9.33 -41.25 -13.20
CA ASN A 22 9.19 -42.30 -14.22
C ASN A 22 8.47 -41.74 -15.45
N TYR A 23 8.97 -42.10 -16.63
CA TYR A 23 8.50 -41.54 -17.90
C TYR A 23 8.03 -42.66 -18.84
N ILE A 24 6.90 -42.42 -19.51
CA ILE A 24 6.42 -43.20 -20.66
C ILE A 24 6.30 -42.25 -21.84
N TYR A 25 6.77 -42.69 -23.01
CA TYR A 25 6.82 -41.89 -24.23
C TYR A 25 5.90 -42.43 -25.31
N ASN A 26 5.43 -41.57 -26.20
CA ASN A 26 4.78 -41.97 -27.45
C ASN A 26 5.81 -42.37 -28.53
N GLN A 27 5.33 -42.74 -29.73
CA GLN A 27 6.16 -43.11 -30.88
C GLN A 27 6.98 -41.95 -31.49
N PHE A 28 6.79 -40.73 -31.01
CA PHE A 28 7.49 -39.51 -31.45
C PHE A 28 8.27 -38.87 -30.29
N ASP A 29 8.67 -39.70 -29.32
CA ASP A 29 9.55 -39.37 -28.19
C ASP A 29 9.03 -38.26 -27.24
N ALA A 30 7.71 -38.00 -27.21
CA ALA A 30 7.10 -37.12 -26.21
C ALA A 30 6.54 -37.88 -25.02
N VAL A 31 6.69 -37.30 -23.82
CA VAL A 31 6.27 -37.89 -22.54
C VAL A 31 4.74 -37.88 -22.43
N ILE A 32 4.12 -39.05 -22.49
CA ILE A 32 2.66 -39.22 -22.30
C ILE A 32 2.27 -39.47 -20.86
N ASN A 33 3.20 -39.95 -20.03
CA ASN A 33 2.97 -40.17 -18.61
C ASN A 33 4.26 -39.87 -17.85
N LYS A 34 4.15 -38.95 -16.89
CA LYS A 34 5.21 -38.63 -15.93
C LYS A 34 4.66 -38.94 -14.53
N LYS A 35 5.23 -39.93 -13.85
CA LYS A 35 4.92 -40.24 -12.45
C LYS A 35 6.03 -39.75 -11.54
N GLU A 36 5.68 -39.04 -10.49
CA GLU A 36 6.61 -38.40 -9.59
C GLU A 36 6.34 -38.85 -8.16
N TYR A 37 7.37 -39.30 -7.47
CA TYR A 37 7.34 -39.81 -6.10
C TYR A 37 8.31 -39.02 -5.23
N ASP A 38 7.96 -38.83 -3.97
CA ASP A 38 8.84 -38.33 -2.93
C ASP A 38 9.15 -39.42 -1.87
N PRO A 39 10.07 -39.17 -0.93
CA PRO A 39 10.40 -40.08 0.16
C PRO A 39 9.22 -40.42 1.08
N SER A 40 8.21 -39.55 1.16
CA SER A 40 7.00 -39.70 1.98
C SER A 40 5.86 -40.43 1.24
N ASN A 41 6.12 -40.92 0.02
CA ASN A 41 5.16 -41.54 -0.90
C ASN A 41 4.02 -40.63 -1.39
N PHE A 42 4.20 -39.31 -1.39
CA PHE A 42 3.38 -38.42 -2.20
C PHE A 42 3.58 -38.78 -3.67
N GLU A 43 2.49 -39.14 -4.36
CA GLU A 43 2.50 -39.45 -5.79
C GLU A 43 1.75 -38.36 -6.55
N LYS A 44 2.34 -37.93 -7.67
CA LYS A 44 1.66 -37.12 -8.67
C LYS A 44 1.92 -37.68 -10.05
N VAL A 45 0.86 -37.89 -10.80
CA VAL A 45 0.92 -38.37 -12.19
C VAL A 45 0.44 -37.27 -13.12
N LYS A 46 1.29 -36.86 -14.05
CA LYS A 46 0.93 -35.98 -15.17
C LYS A 46 0.80 -36.81 -16.44
N ILE A 47 -0.40 -36.87 -16.99
CA ILE A 47 -0.70 -37.53 -18.27
C ILE A 47 -0.86 -36.44 -19.32
N THR A 48 -0.12 -36.56 -20.43
CA THR A 48 -0.18 -35.59 -21.52
C THR A 48 -0.62 -36.30 -22.79
N ASP A 49 -1.77 -35.91 -23.32
CA ASP A 49 -2.25 -36.34 -24.62
C ASP A 49 -1.77 -35.34 -25.67
N TYR A 50 -1.41 -35.84 -26.86
CA TYR A 50 -0.87 -35.04 -27.95
C TYR A 50 -1.74 -35.15 -29.21
N PHE A 51 -1.85 -34.03 -29.91
CA PHE A 51 -2.30 -33.95 -31.29
C PHE A 51 -1.07 -34.03 -32.23
N HIS A 52 -1.22 -34.79 -33.32
CA HIS A 52 -0.19 -34.96 -34.34
C HIS A 52 -0.79 -34.71 -35.72
N ASP A 53 -0.22 -33.75 -36.44
CA ASP A 53 -0.47 -33.59 -37.87
C ASP A 53 0.70 -34.20 -38.65
N LEU A 54 0.49 -35.42 -39.13
CA LEU A 54 1.47 -36.20 -39.88
C LEU A 54 1.64 -35.69 -41.32
N LYS A 55 0.70 -34.88 -41.83
CA LYS A 55 0.76 -34.33 -43.19
C LYS A 55 1.78 -33.20 -43.25
N ASN A 56 1.72 -32.28 -42.30
CA ASN A 56 2.63 -31.14 -42.22
C ASN A 56 3.80 -31.35 -41.24
N TRP A 57 3.89 -32.52 -40.60
CA TRP A 57 4.89 -32.85 -39.58
C TRP A 57 4.86 -31.92 -38.34
N HIS A 58 3.67 -31.45 -37.98
CA HIS A 58 3.43 -30.72 -36.73
C HIS A 58 3.07 -31.74 -35.65
N LEU A 59 4.09 -32.29 -35.00
CA LEU A 59 3.97 -33.37 -34.01
C LEU A 59 3.97 -32.82 -32.58
N ASN A 60 3.52 -33.64 -31.62
CA ASN A 60 3.65 -33.39 -30.18
C ASN A 60 3.02 -32.06 -29.73
N GLN A 61 1.95 -31.63 -30.39
CA GLN A 61 1.15 -30.50 -29.92
C GLN A 61 0.29 -30.96 -28.75
N ILE A 62 0.41 -30.32 -27.58
CA ILE A 62 -0.35 -30.76 -26.40
C ILE A 62 -1.85 -30.57 -26.65
N SER A 63 -2.65 -31.63 -26.50
CA SER A 63 -4.10 -31.57 -26.64
C SER A 63 -4.83 -31.73 -25.31
N ASN A 64 -4.25 -32.43 -24.34
CA ASN A 64 -4.80 -32.56 -22.99
C ASN A 64 -3.68 -32.72 -21.97
N ILE A 65 -3.83 -32.09 -20.81
CA ILE A 65 -3.02 -32.37 -19.62
C ILE A 65 -3.97 -32.82 -18.52
N LYS A 66 -3.72 -34.01 -17.97
CA LYS A 66 -4.40 -34.53 -16.79
C LYS A 66 -3.43 -34.62 -15.62
N ILE A 67 -3.94 -34.30 -14.44
CA ILE A 67 -3.29 -34.58 -13.16
C ILE A 67 -4.06 -35.69 -12.47
N ALA A 68 -3.32 -36.67 -11.96
CA ALA A 68 -3.87 -37.85 -11.32
C ALA A 68 -3.05 -38.29 -10.11
N ASP A 69 -3.72 -38.98 -9.19
CA ASP A 69 -3.17 -39.81 -8.12
C ASP A 69 -3.87 -41.17 -8.12
N PHE A 70 -3.75 -41.96 -7.05
CA PHE A 70 -4.44 -43.26 -6.92
C PHE A 70 -5.98 -43.19 -6.99
N ASN A 71 -6.58 -42.05 -6.67
CA ASN A 71 -8.03 -41.89 -6.48
C ASN A 71 -8.68 -40.95 -7.52
N THR A 72 -7.90 -40.07 -8.13
CA THR A 72 -8.36 -38.96 -8.95
C THR A 72 -7.61 -38.95 -10.26
N SER A 73 -8.30 -38.68 -11.37
CA SER A 73 -7.66 -38.33 -12.64
C SER A 73 -8.52 -37.28 -13.34
N LYS A 74 -7.95 -36.10 -13.59
CA LYS A 74 -8.72 -34.96 -14.09
C LYS A 74 -7.93 -34.15 -15.09
N SER A 75 -8.58 -33.83 -16.21
CA SER A 75 -8.03 -32.87 -17.15
C SER A 75 -7.99 -31.49 -16.50
N ILE A 76 -6.81 -30.87 -16.50
CA ILE A 76 -6.61 -29.51 -15.99
C ILE A 76 -6.54 -28.49 -17.13
N ALA A 77 -6.10 -28.93 -18.31
CA ALA A 77 -6.04 -28.10 -19.52
C ALA A 77 -6.32 -28.99 -20.74
N SER A 78 -7.06 -28.47 -21.70
CA SER A 78 -7.26 -29.10 -23.00
C SER A 78 -7.24 -28.06 -24.11
N TYR A 79 -6.75 -28.46 -25.28
CA TYR A 79 -6.61 -27.61 -26.46
C TYR A 79 -7.27 -28.32 -27.65
N ILE A 80 -8.21 -27.64 -28.29
CA ILE A 80 -8.83 -28.10 -29.53
C ILE A 80 -8.11 -27.44 -30.69
N PHE A 81 -7.76 -28.21 -31.72
CA PHE A 81 -7.05 -27.72 -32.90
C PHE A 81 -7.98 -27.66 -34.11
N LYS A 82 -7.85 -26.60 -34.92
CA LYS A 82 -8.53 -26.45 -36.22
C LYS A 82 -7.54 -25.99 -37.28
N GLU A 83 -7.75 -26.41 -38.51
CA GLU A 83 -6.93 -25.99 -39.65
C GLU A 83 -7.16 -24.50 -39.97
N VAL A 84 -6.07 -23.76 -40.17
CA VAL A 84 -6.07 -22.33 -40.47
C VAL A 84 -5.31 -22.06 -41.76
N GLY A 85 -5.90 -21.18 -42.58
CA GLY A 85 -5.28 -20.65 -43.78
C GLY A 85 -5.14 -21.67 -44.92
N PRO A 86 -4.57 -21.25 -46.08
CA PRO A 86 -4.48 -22.08 -47.28
C PRO A 86 -3.51 -23.27 -47.13
N LYS A 87 -2.65 -23.24 -46.10
CA LYS A 87 -1.71 -24.33 -45.78
C LYS A 87 -2.31 -25.37 -44.83
N SER A 88 -3.57 -25.22 -44.39
CA SER A 88 -4.23 -26.14 -43.45
C SER A 88 -3.42 -26.41 -42.19
N ILE A 89 -2.85 -25.35 -41.58
CA ILE A 89 -2.01 -25.51 -40.39
C ILE A 89 -2.92 -25.67 -39.17
N PRO A 90 -2.79 -26.75 -38.38
CA PRO A 90 -3.59 -26.94 -37.18
C PRO A 90 -3.11 -25.99 -36.08
N LEU A 91 -3.94 -25.03 -35.69
CA LEU A 91 -3.70 -24.11 -34.58
C LEU A 91 -4.79 -24.27 -33.52
N VAL A 92 -4.49 -23.89 -32.28
CA VAL A 92 -5.42 -23.99 -31.15
C VAL A 92 -6.64 -23.10 -31.40
N SER A 93 -7.82 -23.68 -31.58
CA SER A 93 -9.06 -22.91 -31.68
C SER A 93 -9.66 -22.60 -30.32
N ASP A 94 -9.55 -23.52 -29.37
CA ASP A 94 -10.22 -23.42 -28.08
C ASP A 94 -9.32 -23.95 -26.96
N GLU A 95 -9.29 -23.23 -25.85
CA GLU A 95 -8.63 -23.62 -24.61
C GLU A 95 -9.70 -23.91 -23.56
N LEU A 96 -9.62 -25.09 -22.94
CA LEU A 96 -10.50 -25.51 -21.86
C LEU A 96 -9.70 -25.71 -20.57
N ASN A 97 -10.26 -25.28 -19.45
CA ASN A 97 -9.72 -25.46 -18.12
C ASN A 97 -10.70 -26.30 -17.29
N TYR A 98 -10.25 -27.43 -16.75
CA TYR A 98 -11.10 -28.43 -16.10
C TYR A 98 -12.36 -28.80 -16.92
N GLY A 99 -12.22 -28.90 -18.25
CA GLY A 99 -13.31 -29.21 -19.17
C GLY A 99 -14.27 -28.07 -19.51
N LYS A 100 -14.08 -26.86 -18.95
CA LYS A 100 -14.82 -25.64 -19.33
C LYS A 100 -14.05 -24.84 -20.36
N LEU A 101 -14.71 -24.42 -21.44
CA LEU A 101 -14.15 -23.45 -22.38
C LEU A 101 -13.82 -22.15 -21.64
N VAL A 102 -12.57 -21.68 -21.75
CA VAL A 102 -12.13 -20.41 -21.18
C VAL A 102 -11.77 -19.40 -22.24
N LYS A 103 -11.19 -19.84 -23.36
CA LYS A 103 -10.81 -18.98 -24.47
C LYS A 103 -11.06 -19.64 -25.81
N SER A 104 -11.37 -18.81 -26.80
CA SER A 104 -11.38 -19.19 -28.22
C SER A 104 -10.50 -18.25 -29.01
N TYR A 105 -9.84 -18.79 -30.03
CA TYR A 105 -8.89 -18.08 -30.88
C TYR A 105 -9.36 -18.07 -32.32
N THR A 106 -9.16 -16.93 -32.98
CA THR A 106 -9.16 -16.85 -34.44
C THR A 106 -7.84 -16.26 -34.91
N TYR A 107 -7.48 -16.57 -36.15
CA TYR A 107 -6.17 -16.28 -36.71
C TYR A 107 -6.29 -15.54 -38.04
N HIS A 108 -5.26 -14.75 -38.34
CA HIS A 108 -5.00 -14.25 -39.67
C HIS A 108 -4.58 -15.40 -40.60
N ALA A 109 -4.62 -15.18 -41.92
CA ALA A 109 -4.25 -16.20 -42.90
C ALA A 109 -2.77 -16.65 -42.82
N ASP A 110 -1.92 -15.82 -42.21
CA ASP A 110 -0.50 -16.10 -41.97
C ASP A 110 -0.23 -16.87 -40.66
N GLY A 111 -1.28 -17.16 -39.87
CA GLY A 111 -1.20 -17.88 -38.60
C GLY A 111 -0.98 -17.00 -37.36
N ASN A 112 -0.86 -15.67 -37.51
CA ASN A 112 -0.86 -14.77 -36.37
C ASN A 112 -2.24 -14.73 -35.70
N VAL A 113 -2.28 -14.57 -34.37
CA VAL A 113 -3.55 -14.44 -33.63
C VAL A 113 -4.27 -13.17 -34.08
N LEU A 114 -5.54 -13.29 -34.44
CA LEU A 114 -6.41 -12.16 -34.78
C LEU A 114 -7.30 -11.77 -33.60
N LEU A 115 -7.91 -12.75 -32.94
CA LEU A 115 -8.85 -12.54 -31.85
C LEU A 115 -8.65 -13.61 -30.78
N THR A 116 -8.56 -13.18 -29.52
CA THR A 116 -8.77 -14.04 -28.36
C THR A 116 -10.07 -13.62 -27.70
N ALA A 117 -11.09 -14.47 -27.69
CA ALA A 117 -12.35 -14.26 -27.01
C ALA A 117 -12.40 -15.06 -25.71
N PHE A 118 -12.95 -14.50 -24.64
CA PHE A 118 -13.04 -15.15 -23.34
C PHE A 118 -14.49 -15.60 -23.09
N ALA A 119 -14.70 -16.90 -22.96
CA ALA A 119 -16.04 -17.52 -22.83
C ALA A 119 -16.80 -16.98 -21.62
N ASP A 120 -18.14 -16.91 -21.62
CA ASP A 120 -18.95 -16.35 -20.51
C ASP A 120 -18.63 -14.88 -20.13
N SER A 121 -18.05 -14.10 -21.03
CA SER A 121 -17.97 -12.64 -20.94
C SER A 121 -18.04 -12.00 -22.32
N ASN A 122 -18.10 -10.67 -22.35
CA ASN A 122 -17.92 -9.90 -23.57
C ASN A 122 -16.45 -9.53 -23.84
N LYS A 123 -15.50 -9.98 -23.02
CA LYS A 123 -14.08 -9.68 -23.16
C LYS A 123 -13.51 -10.35 -24.39
N TYR A 124 -12.77 -9.57 -25.16
CA TYR A 124 -11.90 -10.07 -26.21
C TYR A 124 -10.68 -9.17 -26.38
N THR A 125 -9.66 -9.70 -27.03
CA THR A 125 -8.52 -8.93 -27.52
C THR A 125 -8.35 -9.21 -28.99
N ARG A 126 -8.48 -8.18 -29.81
CA ARG A 126 -8.20 -8.22 -31.25
C ARG A 126 -6.81 -7.65 -31.51
N GLN A 127 -6.01 -8.38 -32.27
CA GLN A 127 -4.62 -8.06 -32.57
C GLN A 127 -4.44 -7.88 -34.08
N GLU A 128 -3.95 -6.71 -34.49
CA GLU A 128 -3.91 -6.31 -35.89
C GLU A 128 -2.56 -5.67 -36.25
N SER A 129 -2.36 -5.49 -37.56
CA SER A 129 -1.24 -4.75 -38.13
C SER A 129 0.14 -5.29 -37.73
N TYR A 130 0.28 -6.61 -37.70
CA TYR A 130 1.52 -7.28 -37.30
C TYR A 130 2.75 -6.77 -38.06
N TYR A 131 3.85 -6.56 -37.35
CA TYR A 131 5.15 -6.25 -37.92
C TYR A 131 6.23 -6.94 -37.08
N ARG A 132 7.12 -7.69 -37.74
CA ARG A 132 8.16 -8.52 -37.07
C ARG A 132 7.57 -9.46 -36.00
N GLY A 133 6.39 -10.03 -36.25
CA GLY A 133 5.71 -10.95 -35.32
C GLY A 133 5.03 -10.26 -34.12
N LYS A 134 5.02 -8.94 -34.05
CA LYS A 134 4.35 -8.17 -32.99
C LYS A 134 3.11 -7.46 -33.53
N ALA A 135 1.97 -7.64 -32.87
CA ALA A 135 0.76 -6.86 -33.16
C ALA A 135 1.01 -5.38 -32.84
N ARG A 136 0.62 -4.48 -33.75
CA ARG A 136 0.81 -3.02 -33.59
C ARG A 136 -0.46 -2.30 -33.15
N LYS A 137 -1.59 -2.99 -33.19
CA LYS A 137 -2.89 -2.46 -32.78
C LYS A 137 -3.61 -3.51 -31.94
N PHE A 138 -4.02 -3.10 -30.75
CA PHE A 138 -4.79 -3.91 -29.82
C PHE A 138 -6.16 -3.27 -29.64
N THR A 139 -7.23 -4.02 -29.88
CA THR A 139 -8.60 -3.54 -29.69
C THR A 139 -9.32 -4.42 -28.66
N LEU A 140 -9.85 -3.78 -27.62
CA LEU A 140 -10.64 -4.39 -26.56
C LEU A 140 -12.08 -3.83 -26.60
N PRO A 141 -13.08 -4.53 -26.05
CA PRO A 141 -14.39 -3.93 -25.84
C PRO A 141 -14.32 -2.79 -24.82
N CYS A 142 -15.32 -1.92 -24.84
CA CYS A 142 -15.55 -0.98 -23.75
C CYS A 142 -15.97 -1.67 -22.46
N ALA A 143 -15.41 -1.24 -21.32
CA ALA A 143 -15.85 -1.64 -19.98
C ALA A 143 -17.38 -1.65 -19.86
N THR A 144 -18.00 -0.50 -20.16
CA THR A 144 -19.46 -0.37 -20.31
C THR A 144 -19.78 0.06 -21.74
N THR A 145 -20.79 -0.56 -22.35
CA THR A 145 -21.28 -0.24 -23.70
C THR A 145 -21.57 1.27 -23.82
N ASN A 146 -21.18 1.89 -24.93
CA ASN A 146 -21.35 3.32 -25.19
C ASN A 146 -20.66 4.28 -24.19
N SER A 147 -19.60 3.87 -23.50
CA SER A 147 -18.95 4.68 -22.44
C SER A 147 -17.46 4.99 -22.68
N CYS A 148 -16.88 4.61 -23.82
CA CYS A 148 -15.45 4.80 -24.07
C CYS A 148 -15.05 6.17 -24.61
N ASN A 149 -13.76 6.46 -24.44
CA ASN A 149 -13.08 7.57 -25.10
C ASN A 149 -12.94 7.33 -26.63
N THR A 150 -12.42 8.33 -27.32
CA THR A 150 -12.16 8.32 -28.77
C THR A 150 -10.67 8.23 -29.14
N ALA A 151 -9.80 7.96 -28.16
CA ALA A 151 -8.36 7.91 -28.37
C ALA A 151 -7.96 6.77 -29.33
N ASN A 152 -6.90 6.95 -30.13
CA ASN A 152 -6.36 5.90 -31.01
C ASN A 152 -7.36 5.28 -32.02
N GLY A 153 -8.40 6.02 -32.40
CA GLY A 153 -9.47 5.49 -33.26
C GLY A 153 -10.43 4.53 -32.53
N SER A 154 -10.49 4.64 -31.20
CA SER A 154 -11.52 4.00 -30.37
C SER A 154 -12.92 4.43 -30.79
N THR A 155 -13.89 3.57 -30.52
CA THR A 155 -15.31 3.79 -30.81
C THR A 155 -16.08 3.84 -29.50
N THR A 156 -17.38 4.12 -29.56
CA THR A 156 -18.24 4.05 -28.37
C THR A 156 -18.30 2.65 -27.72
N ASN A 157 -17.86 1.60 -28.43
CA ASN A 157 -17.91 0.20 -27.97
C ASN A 157 -16.55 -0.52 -27.93
N THR A 158 -15.47 0.15 -28.32
CA THR A 158 -14.11 -0.44 -28.31
C THR A 158 -13.05 0.57 -27.91
N ILE A 159 -12.08 0.16 -27.11
CA ILE A 159 -10.84 0.91 -26.83
C ILE A 159 -9.67 0.35 -27.62
N VAL A 160 -8.74 1.22 -28.03
CA VAL A 160 -7.58 0.87 -28.85
C VAL A 160 -6.29 1.35 -28.20
N ALA A 161 -5.29 0.46 -28.14
CA ALA A 161 -3.90 0.79 -27.82
C ALA A 161 -3.01 0.49 -29.02
N LEU A 162 -1.92 1.24 -29.15
CA LEU A 162 -1.01 1.17 -30.30
C LEU A 162 0.41 0.86 -29.86
N LEU A 163 1.10 0.05 -30.67
CA LEU A 163 2.52 -0.27 -30.55
C LEU A 163 3.19 0.05 -31.89
N GLU A 164 4.20 0.91 -31.88
CA GLU A 164 5.09 1.11 -33.02
C GLU A 164 6.36 0.29 -32.81
N VAL A 165 6.85 -0.35 -33.87
CA VAL A 165 7.99 -1.28 -33.81
C VAL A 165 9.02 -0.87 -34.85
N ASN A 166 10.28 -0.75 -34.43
CA ASN A 166 11.42 -0.43 -35.28
C ASN A 166 11.76 -1.59 -36.23
N ALA A 167 12.54 -1.31 -37.27
CA ALA A 167 12.93 -2.32 -38.26
C ALA A 167 13.73 -3.49 -37.67
N ASP A 168 14.42 -3.28 -36.55
CA ASP A 168 15.17 -4.27 -35.76
C ASP A 168 14.30 -5.07 -34.77
N GLY A 169 13.00 -4.73 -34.66
CA GLY A 169 12.06 -5.38 -33.76
C GLY A 169 11.97 -4.78 -32.36
N THR A 170 12.76 -3.75 -32.03
CA THR A 170 12.62 -2.99 -30.78
C THR A 170 11.35 -2.14 -30.79
N THR A 171 10.87 -1.74 -29.61
CA THR A 171 9.65 -0.94 -29.48
C THR A 171 9.95 0.52 -29.75
N SER A 172 9.39 1.11 -30.80
CA SER A 172 9.56 2.53 -31.12
C SER A 172 8.72 3.42 -30.19
N SER A 173 7.47 3.06 -29.97
CA SER A 173 6.57 3.78 -29.06
C SER A 173 5.39 2.91 -28.65
N VAL A 174 4.76 3.30 -27.55
CA VAL A 174 3.50 2.74 -27.06
C VAL A 174 2.54 3.90 -26.84
N THR A 175 1.31 3.76 -27.31
CA THR A 175 0.20 4.65 -26.95
C THR A 175 -0.86 3.84 -26.20
N ASP A 176 -1.14 4.22 -24.95
CA ASP A 176 -2.09 3.53 -24.08
C ASP A 176 -3.55 3.73 -24.53
N PHE A 177 -4.51 3.09 -23.84
CA PHE A 177 -5.93 3.16 -24.20
C PHE A 177 -6.58 4.53 -23.96
N ASN A 178 -5.92 5.42 -23.22
CA ASN A 178 -6.33 6.80 -23.01
C ASN A 178 -5.67 7.78 -23.99
N GLY A 179 -4.73 7.31 -24.82
CA GLY A 179 -4.04 8.13 -25.83
C GLY A 179 -2.70 8.70 -25.37
N ASN A 180 -2.20 8.33 -24.19
CA ASN A 180 -0.90 8.79 -23.71
C ASN A 180 0.21 8.00 -24.42
N LYS A 181 1.14 8.73 -25.07
CA LYS A 181 2.23 8.15 -25.86
C LYS A 181 3.57 8.26 -25.14
N THR A 182 4.35 7.19 -25.15
CA THR A 182 5.76 7.15 -24.74
C THR A 182 6.59 6.53 -25.85
N SER A 183 7.70 7.16 -26.22
CA SER A 183 8.60 6.71 -27.29
C SER A 183 9.95 6.28 -26.72
N TYR A 184 10.66 5.42 -27.45
CA TYR A 184 11.92 4.82 -27.00
C TYR A 184 12.97 4.89 -28.10
N SER A 185 14.19 5.25 -27.71
CA SER A 185 15.36 5.26 -28.59
C SER A 185 16.37 4.22 -28.13
N TYR A 186 17.12 3.67 -29.08
CA TYR A 186 18.13 2.65 -28.84
C TYR A 186 19.45 3.02 -29.53
N ASN A 187 20.56 2.49 -29.01
CA ASN A 187 21.84 2.51 -29.71
C ASN A 187 21.89 1.38 -30.78
N PRO A 188 22.94 1.31 -31.63
CA PRO A 188 23.03 0.31 -32.71
C PRO A 188 23.06 -1.16 -32.27
N VAL A 189 23.32 -1.45 -30.99
CA VAL A 189 23.29 -2.82 -30.43
C VAL A 189 21.99 -3.13 -29.69
N GLY A 190 20.99 -2.24 -29.76
CA GLY A 190 19.64 -2.44 -29.21
C GLY A 190 19.49 -2.08 -27.74
N TRP A 191 20.44 -1.38 -27.12
CA TRP A 191 20.28 -0.90 -25.74
C TRP A 191 19.50 0.41 -25.71
N LEU A 192 18.56 0.51 -24.76
CA LEU A 192 17.73 1.69 -24.55
C LEU A 192 18.60 2.90 -24.20
N THR A 193 18.40 4.03 -24.89
CA THR A 193 19.12 5.29 -24.69
C THR A 193 18.22 6.47 -24.32
N LYS A 194 16.92 6.40 -24.62
CA LYS A 194 15.97 7.46 -24.27
C LYS A 194 14.57 6.89 -24.03
N ILE A 195 13.87 7.42 -23.04
CA ILE A 195 12.42 7.31 -22.86
C ILE A 195 11.87 8.72 -22.99
N ASP A 196 11.02 8.92 -23.99
CA ASP A 196 10.50 10.24 -24.41
C ASP A 196 9.00 10.30 -24.17
N TYR A 197 8.55 11.27 -23.37
CA TYR A 197 7.15 11.42 -23.01
C TYR A 197 6.47 12.43 -23.94
N ALA A 198 5.36 12.03 -24.58
CA ALA A 198 4.65 12.92 -25.49
C ALA A 198 4.00 14.13 -24.78
N ASP A 199 3.66 13.99 -23.49
CA ASP A 199 3.22 15.12 -22.68
C ASP A 199 4.43 15.91 -22.18
N PRO A 200 4.61 17.18 -22.61
CA PRO A 200 5.76 18.00 -22.25
C PRO A 200 5.82 18.39 -20.76
N LYS A 201 4.78 18.10 -19.97
CA LYS A 201 4.83 18.20 -18.50
C LYS A 201 5.93 17.32 -17.93
N TRP A 202 6.22 16.17 -18.55
CA TRP A 202 7.19 15.20 -18.05
C TRP A 202 8.54 15.35 -18.72
N THR A 203 9.59 15.31 -17.92
CA THR A 203 10.98 15.33 -18.41
C THR A 203 11.35 13.96 -18.96
N ASP A 204 12.05 13.90 -20.08
CA ASP A 204 12.51 12.61 -20.61
C ASP A 204 13.52 11.91 -19.69
N LYS A 205 13.69 10.61 -19.88
CA LYS A 205 14.80 9.84 -19.29
C LYS A 205 15.84 9.58 -20.36
N VAL A 206 17.11 9.81 -20.03
CA VAL A 206 18.25 9.52 -20.90
C VAL A 206 19.09 8.43 -20.27
N VAL A 207 19.51 7.47 -21.09
CA VAL A 207 20.38 6.36 -20.68
C VAL A 207 21.61 6.37 -21.57
N SER A 208 22.80 6.38 -20.95
CA SER A 208 24.07 6.34 -21.67
C SER A 208 24.94 5.19 -21.13
N TYR A 209 25.82 4.70 -22.00
CA TYR A 209 26.71 3.59 -21.70
C TYR A 209 28.14 4.01 -22.04
N ALA A 210 29.07 3.75 -21.13
CA ALA A 210 30.48 4.05 -21.33
C ALA A 210 31.34 2.99 -20.64
N MET A 211 32.53 2.75 -21.21
CA MET A 211 33.56 1.96 -20.53
C MET A 211 34.31 2.85 -19.55
N VAL A 212 34.55 2.35 -18.34
CA VAL A 212 35.36 3.04 -17.33
C VAL A 212 36.82 3.07 -17.80
N THR A 213 37.40 4.26 -17.89
CA THR A 213 38.78 4.47 -18.40
C THR A 213 39.81 4.74 -17.31
N SER A 214 39.37 5.04 -16.08
CA SER A 214 40.23 5.27 -14.92
C SER A 214 39.72 4.48 -13.71
N ALA A 215 40.65 4.00 -12.88
CA ALA A 215 40.30 3.23 -11.69
C ALA A 215 39.35 4.02 -10.78
N GLY A 216 38.27 3.37 -10.35
CA GLY A 216 37.23 3.96 -9.51
C GLY A 216 36.34 5.02 -10.19
N ASP A 217 36.54 5.33 -11.48
CA ASP A 217 35.79 6.35 -12.23
C ASP A 217 35.67 7.71 -11.50
N GLY A 218 36.75 8.11 -10.82
CA GLY A 218 36.80 9.34 -10.01
C GLY A 218 36.05 9.28 -8.67
N ILE A 219 35.58 8.10 -8.26
CA ILE A 219 34.90 7.85 -6.97
C ILE A 219 35.85 7.05 -6.07
N SER A 220 36.46 7.73 -5.10
CA SER A 220 37.33 7.09 -4.09
C SER A 220 36.56 6.02 -3.31
N GLY A 221 37.16 4.85 -3.11
CA GLY A 221 36.55 3.73 -2.37
C GLY A 221 35.57 2.85 -3.16
N SER A 222 35.22 3.21 -4.41
CA SER A 222 34.27 2.44 -5.22
C SER A 222 34.79 1.06 -5.66
N ASN A 223 36.13 0.90 -5.77
CA ASN A 223 36.80 -0.29 -6.30
C ASN A 223 36.33 -0.72 -7.70
N VAL A 224 35.73 0.18 -8.47
CA VAL A 224 35.32 -0.09 -9.86
C VAL A 224 36.57 -0.23 -10.74
N ALA A 225 36.64 -1.31 -11.52
CA ALA A 225 37.78 -1.60 -12.39
C ALA A 225 37.74 -0.82 -13.71
N VAL A 226 38.92 -0.55 -14.28
CA VAL A 226 39.04 -0.10 -15.67
C VAL A 226 38.47 -1.18 -16.59
N GLY A 227 37.66 -0.77 -17.57
CA GLY A 227 36.95 -1.68 -18.46
C GLY A 227 35.58 -2.14 -17.94
N SER A 228 35.15 -1.76 -16.74
CA SER A 228 33.76 -1.96 -16.32
C SER A 228 32.79 -1.18 -17.22
N LEU A 229 31.63 -1.78 -17.51
CA LEU A 229 30.53 -1.08 -18.20
C LEU A 229 29.78 -0.20 -17.20
N ARG A 230 29.77 1.11 -17.45
CA ARG A 230 28.94 2.08 -16.72
C ARG A 230 27.69 2.40 -17.52
N GLN A 231 26.52 2.12 -16.94
CA GLN A 231 25.23 2.63 -17.38
C GLN A 231 24.87 3.86 -16.54
N THR A 232 24.59 4.99 -17.18
CA THR A 232 24.12 6.22 -16.51
C THR A 232 22.71 6.53 -16.96
N ILE A 233 21.77 6.58 -16.01
CA ILE A 233 20.37 6.98 -16.19
C ILE A 233 20.21 8.38 -15.62
N SER A 234 19.72 9.32 -16.43
CA SER A 234 19.41 10.69 -16.00
C SER A 234 17.96 11.08 -16.28
N HIS A 235 17.40 11.93 -15.42
CA HIS A 235 16.03 12.44 -15.50
C HIS A 235 15.94 13.79 -14.78
N GLY A 236 16.07 14.89 -15.52
CA GLY A 236 16.37 16.19 -14.91
C GLY A 236 17.70 16.13 -14.13
N ASN A 237 17.69 16.53 -12.85
CA ASN A 237 18.86 16.44 -11.98
C ASN A 237 19.06 15.05 -11.34
N TYR A 238 18.14 14.10 -11.54
CA TYR A 238 18.32 12.74 -11.06
C TYR A 238 19.41 12.06 -11.87
N GLU A 239 20.37 11.40 -11.21
CA GLU A 239 21.36 10.55 -11.85
C GLU A 239 21.56 9.25 -11.09
N LYS A 240 21.51 8.13 -11.81
CA LYS A 240 21.91 6.81 -11.32
C LYS A 240 22.96 6.20 -12.23
N ARG A 241 24.12 5.88 -11.68
CA ARG A 241 25.22 5.16 -12.34
C ARG A 241 25.30 3.74 -11.81
N ILE A 242 25.23 2.78 -12.72
CA ILE A 242 25.31 1.35 -12.43
C ILE A 242 26.56 0.83 -13.13
N TYR A 243 27.50 0.31 -12.35
CA TYR A 243 28.74 -0.26 -12.85
C TYR A 243 28.62 -1.77 -12.84
N HIS A 244 29.04 -2.40 -13.94
CA HIS A 244 28.94 -3.82 -14.12
C HIS A 244 30.32 -4.47 -14.23
N ASP A 245 30.39 -5.73 -13.85
CA ASP A 245 31.53 -6.58 -14.15
C ASP A 245 31.49 -7.13 -15.59
N GLY A 246 32.45 -8.00 -15.93
CA GLY A 246 32.55 -8.60 -17.27
C GLY A 246 31.38 -9.53 -17.65
N LEU A 247 30.53 -9.91 -16.71
CA LEU A 247 29.31 -10.70 -16.95
C LEU A 247 28.05 -9.82 -16.94
N LEU A 248 28.22 -8.50 -16.96
CA LEU A 248 27.15 -7.51 -16.92
C LEU A 248 26.31 -7.58 -15.63
N ARG A 249 26.89 -8.03 -14.51
CA ARG A 249 26.25 -8.00 -13.20
C ARG A 249 26.56 -6.68 -12.48
N PRO A 250 25.58 -5.98 -11.88
CA PRO A 250 25.83 -4.74 -11.14
C PRO A 250 26.74 -5.00 -9.93
N ILE A 251 27.88 -4.32 -9.84
CA ILE A 251 28.84 -4.44 -8.72
C ILE A 251 28.90 -3.17 -7.85
N PHE A 252 28.51 -2.02 -8.41
CA PHE A 252 28.51 -0.75 -7.70
C PHE A 252 27.42 0.16 -8.27
N ILE A 253 26.73 0.87 -7.39
CA ILE A 253 25.70 1.86 -7.73
C ILE A 253 26.06 3.18 -7.06
N ARG A 254 25.95 4.28 -7.83
CA ARG A 254 25.91 5.65 -7.31
C ARG A 254 24.61 6.30 -7.76
N GLU A 255 23.84 6.86 -6.84
CA GLU A 255 22.56 7.52 -7.14
C GLU A 255 22.43 8.83 -6.37
N GLY A 256 21.84 9.87 -6.96
CA GLY A 256 21.60 11.14 -6.27
C GLY A 256 21.00 12.22 -7.16
N ASP A 257 20.73 13.37 -6.53
CA ASP A 257 20.44 14.64 -7.18
C ASP A 257 21.77 15.35 -7.50
N THR A 258 22.04 15.59 -8.77
CA THR A 258 23.29 16.23 -9.23
C THR A 258 23.42 17.68 -8.78
N ALA A 259 22.32 18.34 -8.42
CA ALA A 259 22.33 19.69 -7.86
C ALA A 259 22.56 19.69 -6.33
N ASN A 260 22.53 18.52 -5.66
CA ASN A 260 22.72 18.41 -4.22
C ASN A 260 23.53 17.16 -3.83
N ALA A 261 24.84 17.35 -3.63
CA ALA A 261 25.76 16.27 -3.29
C ALA A 261 25.42 15.53 -1.98
N SER A 262 24.68 16.15 -1.04
CA SER A 262 24.26 15.48 0.21
C SER A 262 23.27 14.33 -0.01
N THR A 263 22.68 14.24 -1.20
CA THR A 263 21.76 13.17 -1.58
C THR A 263 22.46 11.97 -2.20
N ILE A 264 23.76 12.08 -2.51
CA ILE A 264 24.51 11.00 -3.16
C ILE A 264 24.61 9.81 -2.22
N ARG A 265 24.20 8.65 -2.71
CA ARG A 265 24.28 7.36 -2.03
C ARG A 265 24.93 6.30 -2.89
N TYR A 266 25.56 5.35 -2.22
CA TYR A 266 26.33 4.26 -2.81
C TYR A 266 25.83 2.91 -2.31
N GLN A 267 25.94 1.91 -3.18
CA GLN A 267 25.69 0.52 -2.83
C GLN A 267 26.68 -0.37 -3.58
N THR A 268 27.20 -1.40 -2.91
CA THR A 268 28.11 -2.38 -3.49
C THR A 268 27.46 -3.75 -3.50
N MET A 269 27.70 -4.52 -4.55
CA MET A 269 27.32 -5.92 -4.65
C MET A 269 28.56 -6.77 -4.95
N ALA A 270 28.58 -7.99 -4.42
CA ALA A 270 29.56 -9.00 -4.78
C ALA A 270 28.86 -10.28 -5.22
N TYR A 271 29.55 -11.08 -6.02
CA TYR A 271 29.04 -12.35 -6.53
C TYR A 271 30.13 -13.41 -6.44
N ASP A 272 29.70 -14.67 -6.31
CA ASP A 272 30.59 -15.81 -6.45
C ASP A 272 30.82 -16.19 -7.93
N HIS A 273 31.51 -17.32 -8.11
CA HIS A 273 31.85 -17.88 -9.42
C HIS A 273 30.64 -18.42 -10.20
N ASP A 274 29.50 -18.68 -9.54
CA ASP A 274 28.27 -19.19 -10.15
C ASP A 274 27.23 -18.08 -10.40
N ASN A 275 27.62 -16.81 -10.28
CA ASN A 275 26.74 -15.65 -10.46
C ASN A 275 25.70 -15.45 -9.35
N ARG A 276 25.93 -15.99 -8.17
CA ARG A 276 25.06 -15.77 -7.01
C ARG A 276 25.58 -14.58 -6.20
N GLN A 277 24.68 -13.72 -5.75
CA GLN A 277 25.06 -12.51 -5.01
C GLN A 277 25.48 -12.86 -3.58
N THR A 278 26.75 -12.62 -3.25
CA THR A 278 27.32 -12.94 -1.93
C THR A 278 27.31 -11.76 -0.97
N LEU A 279 27.17 -10.52 -1.48
CA LEU A 279 27.05 -9.31 -0.66
C LEU A 279 26.05 -8.35 -1.29
N SER A 280 25.20 -7.76 -0.46
CA SER A 280 24.52 -6.48 -0.73
C SER A 280 24.85 -5.50 0.38
N SER A 281 25.63 -4.45 0.11
CA SER A 281 25.87 -3.43 1.13
C SER A 281 24.58 -2.66 1.43
N PHE A 282 24.44 -2.14 2.66
CA PHE A 282 23.45 -1.13 2.95
C PHE A 282 23.78 0.16 2.18
N PRO A 283 22.77 0.94 1.74
CA PRO A 283 23.00 2.25 1.14
C PRO A 283 23.79 3.15 2.10
N SER A 284 24.85 3.80 1.60
CA SER A 284 25.72 4.65 2.41
C SER A 284 26.12 5.92 1.66
N SER A 285 26.46 6.98 2.40
CA SER A 285 27.13 8.16 1.84
C SER A 285 28.63 7.93 1.60
N ASP A 286 29.18 6.84 2.15
CA ASP A 286 30.55 6.39 1.91
C ASP A 286 30.58 5.32 0.82
N ALA A 287 31.28 5.61 -0.28
CA ALA A 287 31.51 4.67 -1.38
C ALA A 287 32.36 3.44 -0.98
N GLY A 288 33.15 3.55 0.08
CA GLY A 288 33.94 2.47 0.66
C GLY A 288 33.14 1.51 1.55
N ASN A 289 31.88 1.83 1.89
CA ASN A 289 31.08 0.97 2.77
C ASN A 289 30.86 -0.42 2.15
N ARG A 290 31.11 -1.45 2.95
CA ARG A 290 30.81 -2.85 2.61
C ARG A 290 29.91 -3.52 3.64
N LEU A 291 29.47 -2.81 4.68
CA LEU A 291 28.50 -3.36 5.64
C LEU A 291 27.17 -3.60 4.96
N GLY A 292 26.57 -4.76 5.19
CA GLY A 292 25.35 -5.19 4.53
C GLY A 292 24.93 -6.60 4.89
N MET A 293 24.27 -7.24 3.92
CA MET A 293 23.87 -8.64 4.00
C MET A 293 24.82 -9.49 3.18
N GLU A 294 25.58 -10.35 3.85
CA GLU A 294 26.34 -11.42 3.23
C GLU A 294 25.48 -12.68 3.12
N THR A 295 25.61 -13.41 2.01
CA THR A 295 24.86 -14.64 1.77
C THR A 295 25.82 -15.74 1.33
N GLU A 296 25.74 -16.86 2.05
CA GLU A 296 26.50 -18.07 1.73
C GLU A 296 25.57 -19.13 1.14
N TYR A 297 26.10 -19.87 0.18
CA TYR A 297 25.38 -20.91 -0.53
C TYR A 297 26.08 -22.26 -0.41
N ASP A 298 25.32 -23.33 -0.46
CA ASP A 298 25.87 -24.67 -0.66
C ASP A 298 26.26 -24.91 -2.14
N ALA A 299 26.76 -26.12 -2.43
CA ALA A 299 27.15 -26.54 -3.77
C ALA A 299 25.97 -26.65 -4.76
N LEU A 300 24.72 -26.62 -4.28
CA LEU A 300 23.51 -26.70 -5.10
C LEU A 300 22.89 -25.33 -5.39
N GLY A 301 23.49 -24.22 -4.92
CA GLY A 301 22.91 -22.90 -5.12
C GLY A 301 22.00 -22.41 -4.00
N ARG A 302 21.84 -23.18 -2.92
CA ARG A 302 20.86 -22.91 -1.87
C ARG A 302 21.46 -22.11 -0.74
N ILE A 303 20.71 -21.16 -0.18
CA ILE A 303 21.16 -20.32 0.93
C ILE A 303 21.32 -21.17 2.18
N ILE A 304 22.50 -21.13 2.81
CA ILE A 304 22.79 -21.81 4.08
C ILE A 304 23.06 -20.84 5.23
N SER A 305 23.46 -19.60 4.91
CA SER A 305 23.69 -18.55 5.90
C SER A 305 23.39 -17.19 5.30
N GLN A 306 22.75 -16.33 6.08
CA GLN A 306 22.68 -14.90 5.81
C GLN A 306 23.19 -14.16 7.04
N THR A 307 24.23 -13.36 6.85
CA THR A 307 24.89 -12.63 7.94
C THR A 307 24.75 -11.15 7.70
N ARG A 308 24.19 -10.45 8.68
CA ARG A 308 24.18 -9.00 8.72
C ARG A 308 25.50 -8.54 9.32
N THR A 309 26.39 -8.02 8.49
CA THR A 309 27.78 -7.74 8.89
C THR A 309 27.93 -6.52 9.80
N SER A 310 26.87 -5.72 9.97
CA SER A 310 26.86 -4.52 10.83
C SER A 310 26.81 -4.83 12.32
N ASP A 311 26.15 -5.92 12.72
CA ASP A 311 25.99 -6.35 14.11
C ASP A 311 26.24 -7.86 14.33
N GLY A 312 26.48 -8.63 13.26
CA GLY A 312 26.76 -10.05 13.34
C GLY A 312 25.53 -10.93 13.51
N SER A 313 24.31 -10.39 13.36
CA SER A 313 23.10 -11.22 13.33
C SER A 313 23.19 -12.23 12.18
N VAL A 314 22.91 -13.51 12.46
CA VAL A 314 22.99 -14.60 11.49
C VAL A 314 21.69 -15.37 11.47
N SER A 315 21.14 -15.57 10.28
CA SER A 315 20.12 -16.60 10.02
C SER A 315 20.76 -17.76 9.29
N ARG A 316 20.60 -18.98 9.84
CA ARG A 316 21.14 -20.22 9.26
C ARG A 316 20.02 -21.07 8.69
N ARG A 317 20.30 -21.78 7.60
CA ARG A 317 19.37 -22.72 6.98
C ARG A 317 20.02 -24.09 6.83
N GLU A 318 19.35 -25.11 7.32
CA GLU A 318 19.75 -26.49 7.18
C GLU A 318 18.73 -27.24 6.33
N TYR A 319 19.19 -27.88 5.26
CA TYR A 319 18.37 -28.72 4.41
C TYR A 319 18.46 -30.17 4.89
N LEU A 320 17.41 -30.65 5.54
CA LEU A 320 17.38 -31.93 6.24
C LEU A 320 16.69 -33.01 5.39
N SER A 321 16.83 -34.27 5.81
CA SER A 321 16.12 -35.40 5.22
C SER A 321 14.60 -35.28 5.36
N GLY A 322 13.85 -35.83 4.40
CA GLY A 322 12.39 -35.75 4.37
C GLY A 322 11.87 -34.42 3.82
N ASN A 323 12.63 -33.79 2.92
CA ASN A 323 12.30 -32.50 2.29
C ASN A 323 11.99 -31.39 3.31
N LYS A 324 12.85 -31.25 4.33
CA LYS A 324 12.69 -30.28 5.42
C LYS A 324 13.74 -29.18 5.33
N VAL A 325 13.38 -27.98 5.78
CA VAL A 325 14.31 -26.88 6.01
C VAL A 325 14.15 -26.41 7.45
N ALA A 326 15.24 -26.44 8.22
CA ALA A 326 15.32 -25.79 9.51
C ALA A 326 15.94 -24.40 9.34
N VAL A 327 15.27 -23.36 9.83
CA VAL A 327 15.77 -21.99 9.83
C VAL A 327 16.00 -21.58 11.28
N THR A 328 17.26 -21.29 11.63
CA THR A 328 17.64 -20.76 12.93
C THR A 328 17.89 -19.25 12.80
N ASP A 329 17.22 -18.46 13.63
CA ASP A 329 17.32 -17.00 13.62
C ASP A 329 18.52 -16.48 14.44
N GLY A 330 18.65 -15.16 14.56
CA GLY A 330 19.75 -14.50 15.27
C GLY A 330 19.69 -14.67 16.80
N GLU A 331 18.55 -15.09 17.34
CA GLU A 331 18.33 -15.39 18.76
C GLU A 331 18.42 -16.91 19.05
N ASN A 332 18.78 -17.71 18.04
CA ASN A 332 18.88 -19.18 18.06
C ASN A 332 17.55 -19.93 18.19
N ASN A 333 16.43 -19.29 17.86
CA ASN A 333 15.15 -19.99 17.71
C ASN A 333 15.13 -20.70 16.36
N THR A 334 14.68 -21.96 16.35
CA THR A 334 14.68 -22.78 15.13
C THR A 334 13.26 -23.13 14.72
N THR A 335 12.87 -22.72 13.51
CA THR A 335 11.62 -23.16 12.86
C THR A 335 11.95 -24.22 11.82
N THR A 336 11.37 -25.41 11.95
CA THR A 336 11.49 -26.49 10.95
C THR A 336 10.23 -26.55 10.11
N THR A 337 10.40 -26.50 8.79
CA THR A 337 9.30 -26.65 7.83
C THR A 337 9.53 -27.88 6.97
N THR A 338 8.56 -28.78 6.96
CA THR A 338 8.48 -29.90 6.00
C THR A 338 7.70 -29.45 4.79
N TYR A 339 8.18 -29.74 3.58
CA TYR A 339 7.55 -29.29 2.35
C TYR A 339 7.04 -30.45 1.50
N LEU A 340 5.94 -30.20 0.79
CA LEU A 340 5.44 -31.05 -0.28
C LEU A 340 6.41 -30.99 -1.46
N ALA A 341 6.81 -32.16 -1.96
CA ALA A 341 7.64 -32.31 -3.14
C ALA A 341 7.16 -33.50 -3.97
N TYR A 342 7.51 -33.51 -5.26
CA TYR A 342 7.21 -34.60 -6.17
C TYR A 342 8.36 -34.78 -7.14
N GLY A 343 9.02 -35.94 -7.14
CA GLY A 343 10.06 -36.27 -8.13
C GLY A 343 11.37 -35.48 -8.00
N GLU A 344 11.35 -34.31 -7.35
CA GLU A 344 12.50 -33.49 -6.98
C GLU A 344 12.19 -32.66 -5.72
N PRO A 345 13.22 -32.24 -4.95
CA PRO A 345 13.05 -31.35 -3.81
C PRO A 345 12.33 -30.04 -4.18
N ALA A 346 11.42 -29.60 -3.32
CA ALA A 346 10.69 -28.34 -3.46
C ALA A 346 10.41 -27.74 -2.08
N TYR A 347 10.50 -26.41 -1.96
CA TYR A 347 10.44 -25.69 -0.67
C TYR A 347 9.42 -24.54 -0.66
N ASP A 348 8.35 -24.65 -1.46
CA ASP A 348 7.31 -23.63 -1.62
C ASP A 348 5.98 -23.97 -0.94
N LYS A 349 5.71 -25.26 -0.67
CA LYS A 349 4.44 -25.74 -0.10
C LYS A 349 4.62 -26.45 1.23
N PRO A 350 4.53 -25.75 2.37
CA PRO A 350 4.70 -26.36 3.69
C PRO A 350 3.59 -27.36 3.99
N THR A 351 3.92 -28.55 4.50
CA THR A 351 2.97 -29.55 5.01
C THR A 351 2.96 -29.62 6.54
N LEU A 352 4.07 -29.24 7.17
CA LEU A 352 4.21 -29.14 8.62
C LEU A 352 5.17 -28.00 8.96
N ILE A 353 4.79 -27.13 9.90
CA ILE A 353 5.63 -26.08 10.46
C ILE A 353 5.72 -26.31 11.97
N GLU A 354 6.95 -26.49 12.45
CA GLU A 354 7.30 -26.73 13.85
C GLU A 354 8.12 -25.51 14.31
N ALA A 355 7.53 -24.65 15.15
CA ALA A 355 8.18 -23.45 15.68
C ALA A 355 8.12 -23.43 17.21
N PRO A 356 9.11 -22.82 17.90
CA PRO A 356 9.13 -22.76 19.36
C PRO A 356 7.91 -22.03 19.92
N ASP A 357 7.48 -22.38 21.13
CA ASP A 357 6.39 -21.72 21.85
C ASP A 357 5.02 -21.69 21.11
N THR A 358 4.85 -22.49 20.06
CA THR A 358 3.61 -22.63 19.28
C THR A 358 3.19 -24.09 19.15
N ASP A 359 1.90 -24.32 18.87
CA ASP A 359 1.41 -25.61 18.40
C ASP A 359 1.81 -25.77 16.92
N ASP A 360 2.19 -26.99 16.52
CA ASP A 360 2.52 -27.29 15.13
C ASP A 360 1.38 -26.95 14.17
N ILE A 361 1.75 -26.41 13.00
CA ILE A 361 0.82 -26.11 11.92
C ILE A 361 0.95 -27.18 10.84
N ALA A 362 -0.09 -28.00 10.68
CA ALA A 362 -0.19 -28.98 9.62
C ALA A 362 -1.07 -28.46 8.46
N ILE A 363 -0.63 -28.65 7.22
CA ILE A 363 -1.31 -28.18 6.01
C ILE A 363 -1.44 -29.35 5.04
N ASP A 364 -2.69 -29.70 4.71
CA ASP A 364 -2.99 -30.78 3.78
C ASP A 364 -3.32 -30.20 2.39
N TYR A 365 -2.87 -30.90 1.34
CA TYR A 365 -3.12 -30.54 -0.04
C TYR A 365 -3.83 -31.67 -0.79
N ASN A 366 -4.65 -31.30 -1.78
CA ASN A 366 -5.11 -32.25 -2.79
C ASN A 366 -4.04 -32.47 -3.88
N VAL A 367 -4.29 -33.38 -4.82
CA VAL A 367 -3.39 -33.69 -5.96
C VAL A 367 -3.13 -32.50 -6.90
N PHE A 368 -4.01 -31.49 -6.89
CA PHE A 368 -3.84 -30.23 -7.63
C PHE A 368 -3.05 -29.19 -6.81
N GLU A 369 -2.51 -29.62 -5.66
CA GLU A 369 -1.72 -28.84 -4.73
C GLU A 369 -2.46 -27.62 -4.16
N GLN A 370 -3.77 -27.79 -3.97
CA GLN A 370 -4.64 -26.82 -3.31
C GLN A 370 -4.85 -27.23 -1.85
N ILE A 371 -4.77 -26.27 -0.94
CA ILE A 371 -4.95 -26.51 0.50
C ILE A 371 -6.37 -27.03 0.76
N THR A 372 -6.50 -28.20 1.35
CA THR A 372 -7.80 -28.77 1.78
C THR A 372 -8.03 -28.59 3.27
N ARG A 373 -6.97 -28.49 4.06
CA ARG A 373 -7.05 -28.35 5.51
C ARG A 373 -5.83 -27.61 6.05
N ILE A 374 -6.06 -26.78 7.07
CA ILE A 374 -5.00 -26.23 7.93
C ILE A 374 -5.39 -26.56 9.36
N ARG A 375 -4.46 -27.12 10.14
CA ARG A 375 -4.66 -27.42 11.56
C ARG A 375 -3.55 -26.81 12.39
N GLN A 376 -3.92 -26.08 13.43
CA GLN A 376 -3.01 -25.62 14.49
C GLN A 376 -3.63 -26.02 15.82
N GLY A 377 -2.94 -26.86 16.60
CA GLY A 377 -3.51 -27.47 17.80
C GLY A 377 -4.85 -28.19 17.50
N ASN A 378 -5.92 -27.76 18.19
CA ASN A 378 -7.29 -28.25 18.02
C ASN A 378 -8.13 -27.46 17.00
N ILE A 379 -7.59 -26.37 16.43
CA ILE A 379 -8.29 -25.52 15.46
C ILE A 379 -8.04 -26.03 14.05
N VAL A 380 -9.12 -26.16 13.27
CA VAL A 380 -9.08 -26.71 11.92
C VAL A 380 -9.82 -25.78 10.97
N GLU A 381 -9.12 -25.26 9.98
CA GLU A 381 -9.73 -24.73 8.76
C GLU A 381 -9.90 -25.85 7.73
N SER A 382 -11.06 -25.91 7.08
CA SER A 382 -11.31 -26.81 5.94
C SER A 382 -11.66 -26.02 4.69
N ARG A 383 -11.16 -26.48 3.55
CA ARG A 383 -11.40 -25.89 2.22
C ARG A 383 -11.93 -26.94 1.26
N ILE A 384 -13.01 -26.61 0.59
CA ILE A 384 -13.71 -27.51 -0.33
C ILE A 384 -13.68 -26.90 -1.73
N TYR A 385 -13.42 -27.74 -2.72
CA TYR A 385 -13.31 -27.35 -4.12
C TYR A 385 -14.37 -28.01 -4.97
N ASP A 386 -14.87 -27.29 -5.97
CA ASP A 386 -15.89 -27.81 -6.87
C ASP A 386 -15.33 -28.78 -7.94
N ALA A 387 -16.23 -29.27 -8.79
CA ALA A 387 -15.89 -30.12 -9.92
C ALA A 387 -14.96 -29.44 -10.95
N TYR A 388 -14.68 -28.14 -10.83
CA TYR A 388 -13.73 -27.40 -11.66
C TYR A 388 -12.50 -26.93 -10.86
N GLN A 389 -12.31 -27.43 -9.62
CA GLN A 389 -11.21 -27.06 -8.72
C GLN A 389 -11.18 -25.57 -8.37
N GLN A 390 -12.36 -25.00 -8.13
CA GLN A 390 -12.55 -23.64 -7.61
C GLN A 390 -12.94 -23.74 -6.14
N LEU A 391 -12.38 -22.88 -5.28
CA LEU A 391 -12.67 -22.89 -3.85
C LEU A 391 -14.14 -22.52 -3.63
N CYS A 392 -14.99 -23.49 -3.30
CA CYS A 392 -16.42 -23.24 -3.13
C CYS A 392 -16.79 -22.97 -1.67
N LYS A 393 -16.01 -23.49 -0.72
CA LYS A 393 -16.21 -23.24 0.72
C LYS A 393 -14.91 -23.17 1.50
N GLN A 394 -14.91 -22.31 2.50
CA GLN A 394 -13.91 -22.22 3.53
C GLN A 394 -14.61 -22.20 4.90
N ILE A 395 -14.20 -23.08 5.81
CA ILE A 395 -14.84 -23.26 7.11
C ILE A 395 -13.77 -23.03 8.18
N ARG A 396 -13.97 -22.00 9.01
CA ARG A 396 -13.10 -21.67 10.15
C ARG A 396 -13.94 -21.53 11.42
N PRO A 397 -13.57 -22.14 12.55
CA PRO A 397 -14.31 -21.98 13.81
C PRO A 397 -14.53 -20.51 14.21
N GLU A 398 -13.52 -19.65 13.99
CA GLU A 398 -13.49 -18.25 14.40
C GLU A 398 -14.40 -17.35 13.56
N THR A 399 -14.57 -17.63 12.27
CA THR A 399 -15.31 -16.77 11.32
C THR A 399 -16.52 -17.46 10.68
N GLY A 400 -16.76 -18.72 11.02
CA GLY A 400 -17.82 -19.53 10.44
C GLY A 400 -17.50 -20.04 9.04
N MET A 401 -18.55 -20.37 8.28
CA MET A 401 -18.46 -20.83 6.91
C MET A 401 -18.57 -19.66 5.93
N THR A 402 -17.65 -19.59 4.97
CA THR A 402 -17.74 -18.73 3.80
C THR A 402 -17.90 -19.60 2.56
N ALA A 403 -18.91 -19.29 1.73
CA ALA A 403 -19.15 -19.98 0.48
C ALA A 403 -18.99 -19.03 -0.72
N PHE A 404 -18.57 -19.58 -1.86
CA PHE A 404 -18.29 -18.86 -3.09
C PHE A 404 -18.96 -19.54 -4.28
N GLY A 405 -19.36 -18.74 -5.27
CA GLY A 405 -19.79 -19.25 -6.56
C GLY A 405 -19.15 -18.51 -7.71
N TYR A 406 -19.03 -19.19 -8.85
CA TYR A 406 -18.27 -18.72 -9.99
C TYR A 406 -19.03 -18.85 -11.30
N ASN A 407 -18.71 -17.99 -12.27
CA ASN A 407 -19.09 -18.21 -13.67
C ASN A 407 -18.11 -19.18 -14.37
N GLY A 408 -18.30 -19.47 -15.66
CA GLY A 408 -17.39 -20.37 -16.39
C GLY A 408 -16.00 -19.79 -16.66
N GLN A 409 -15.80 -18.48 -16.54
CA GLN A 409 -14.45 -17.86 -16.50
C GLN A 409 -13.70 -18.04 -15.19
N ARG A 410 -14.34 -18.67 -14.22
CA ARG A 410 -13.81 -18.81 -12.86
C ARG A 410 -13.72 -17.49 -12.09
N GLN A 411 -14.50 -16.48 -12.47
CA GLN A 411 -14.69 -15.25 -11.71
C GLN A 411 -15.76 -15.48 -10.64
N GLN A 412 -15.56 -14.92 -9.45
CA GLN A 412 -16.53 -15.06 -8.36
C GLN A 412 -17.76 -14.19 -8.65
N ILE A 413 -18.93 -14.79 -8.78
CA ILE A 413 -20.20 -14.08 -9.04
C ILE A 413 -21.04 -13.88 -7.78
N TRP A 414 -20.71 -14.58 -6.69
CA TRP A 414 -21.24 -14.29 -5.37
C TRP A 414 -20.33 -14.86 -4.27
N ARG A 415 -20.44 -14.27 -3.08
CA ARG A 415 -19.89 -14.80 -1.82
C ARG A 415 -20.93 -14.73 -0.71
N ALA A 416 -20.83 -15.62 0.26
CA ALA A 416 -21.70 -15.64 1.44
C ALA A 416 -20.89 -15.97 2.69
N GLU A 417 -20.74 -15.00 3.60
CA GLU A 417 -19.98 -15.12 4.85
C GLU A 417 -20.89 -15.49 6.03
N GLY A 418 -20.38 -16.30 6.97
CA GLY A 418 -21.14 -16.78 8.14
C GLY A 418 -22.42 -17.53 7.75
N THR A 419 -22.35 -18.27 6.64
CA THR A 419 -23.46 -19.02 6.08
C THR A 419 -23.61 -20.40 6.74
N ILE A 420 -24.64 -21.13 6.33
CA ILE A 420 -24.95 -22.50 6.76
C ILE A 420 -24.93 -23.45 5.56
N GLY A 421 -24.70 -24.73 5.79
CA GLY A 421 -24.68 -25.76 4.76
C GLY A 421 -23.81 -26.96 5.14
N SER A 422 -23.55 -27.85 4.18
CA SER A 422 -22.62 -28.97 4.31
C SER A 422 -21.21 -28.48 4.65
N THR A 423 -20.51 -29.22 5.50
CA THR A 423 -19.08 -29.00 5.75
C THR A 423 -18.19 -29.90 4.89
N LEU A 424 -18.79 -30.74 4.04
CA LEU A 424 -18.11 -31.75 3.21
C LEU A 424 -18.22 -31.48 1.71
N ASP A 425 -19.27 -30.78 1.28
CA ASP A 425 -19.58 -30.54 -0.14
C ASP A 425 -19.82 -29.06 -0.45
N CYS A 426 -19.67 -28.67 -1.71
CA CYS A 426 -19.89 -27.30 -2.16
C CYS A 426 -21.35 -26.82 -2.05
N ASP A 427 -22.32 -27.72 -2.28
CA ASP A 427 -23.78 -27.52 -2.17
C ASP A 427 -24.34 -26.10 -2.49
N ALA A 428 -23.81 -25.42 -3.50
CA ALA A 428 -24.06 -24.00 -3.79
C ALA A 428 -25.54 -23.56 -3.83
N ALA A 429 -26.46 -24.48 -4.15
CA ALA A 429 -27.91 -24.26 -4.14
C ALA A 429 -28.51 -24.16 -2.73
N ALA A 430 -27.91 -24.80 -1.72
CA ALA A 430 -28.33 -24.73 -0.32
C ALA A 430 -27.91 -23.44 0.38
N VAL A 431 -26.91 -22.72 -0.16
CA VAL A 431 -26.48 -21.42 0.37
C VAL A 431 -27.61 -20.39 0.22
N PRO A 432 -28.15 -19.82 1.33
CA PRO A 432 -29.29 -18.91 1.28
C PRO A 432 -29.03 -17.66 0.45
N ALA A 433 -30.02 -17.25 -0.36
CA ALA A 433 -29.91 -16.02 -1.16
C ALA A 433 -29.72 -14.76 -0.30
N THR A 434 -30.30 -14.74 0.91
CA THR A 434 -30.17 -13.66 1.89
C THR A 434 -28.76 -13.48 2.45
N HIS A 435 -27.85 -14.42 2.19
CA HIS A 435 -26.44 -14.32 2.60
C HIS A 435 -25.52 -13.99 1.41
N LYS A 436 -26.01 -14.04 0.17
CA LYS A 436 -25.19 -13.89 -1.04
C LYS A 436 -25.01 -12.42 -1.41
N THR A 437 -23.80 -11.90 -1.22
CA THR A 437 -23.35 -10.68 -1.91
C THR A 437 -23.05 -11.05 -3.36
N LEU A 438 -23.77 -10.44 -4.30
CA LEU A 438 -23.63 -10.70 -5.74
C LEU A 438 -22.55 -9.79 -6.34
N LEU A 439 -21.74 -10.35 -7.24
CA LEU A 439 -20.67 -9.65 -7.93
C LEU A 439 -20.93 -9.69 -9.43
N ALA A 440 -20.86 -8.53 -10.07
CA ALA A 440 -20.92 -8.41 -11.52
C ALA A 440 -19.66 -7.74 -12.05
N TYR A 441 -19.25 -8.14 -13.25
CA TYR A 441 -18.06 -7.63 -13.92
C TYR A 441 -18.45 -6.85 -15.17
N ASP A 442 -17.58 -5.93 -15.56
CA ASP A 442 -17.67 -5.21 -16.83
C ASP A 442 -17.17 -6.08 -18.01
N ASN A 443 -17.23 -5.55 -19.23
CA ASN A 443 -16.78 -6.31 -20.41
C ASN A 443 -15.25 -6.50 -20.49
N LEU A 444 -14.49 -5.87 -19.61
CA LEU A 444 -13.04 -6.05 -19.46
C LEU A 444 -12.68 -7.00 -18.31
N VAL A 445 -13.69 -7.58 -17.65
CA VAL A 445 -13.56 -8.53 -16.53
C VAL A 445 -13.08 -7.82 -15.24
N GLN A 446 -13.43 -6.54 -15.08
CA GLN A 446 -13.19 -5.74 -13.87
C GLN A 446 -14.46 -5.72 -13.00
N LEU A 447 -14.32 -5.70 -11.68
CA LEU A 447 -15.48 -5.70 -10.76
C LEU A 447 -16.30 -4.43 -10.96
N ARG A 448 -17.56 -4.56 -11.36
CA ARG A 448 -18.46 -3.43 -11.65
C ARG A 448 -19.43 -3.16 -10.51
N THR A 449 -20.00 -4.20 -9.92
CA THR A 449 -20.94 -4.04 -8.80
C THR A 449 -20.72 -5.08 -7.71
N GLU A 450 -20.92 -4.65 -6.47
CA GLU A 450 -21.14 -5.55 -5.32
C GLU A 450 -22.52 -5.25 -4.76
N ASN A 451 -23.46 -6.19 -4.89
CA ASN A 451 -24.85 -6.01 -4.47
C ASN A 451 -25.13 -6.85 -3.24
N PHE A 452 -25.59 -6.22 -2.17
CA PHE A 452 -25.91 -6.87 -0.91
C PHE A 452 -27.40 -7.24 -0.84
N PRO A 453 -27.74 -8.39 -0.25
CA PRO A 453 -29.13 -8.84 -0.17
C PRO A 453 -29.91 -8.20 1.00
N ASP A 454 -29.30 -7.28 1.75
CA ASP A 454 -29.90 -6.54 2.86
C ASP A 454 -29.85 -5.01 2.64
N SER A 455 -29.91 -4.22 3.71
CA SER A 455 -29.82 -2.75 3.64
C SER A 455 -28.38 -2.22 3.58
N THR A 456 -27.37 -3.09 3.46
CA THR A 456 -25.99 -2.67 3.20
C THR A 456 -25.95 -1.94 1.86
N PRO A 457 -25.30 -0.76 1.77
CA PRO A 457 -25.21 -0.06 0.50
C PRO A 457 -24.45 -0.87 -0.57
N ASP A 458 -25.11 -1.08 -1.71
CA ASP A 458 -24.47 -1.62 -2.92
C ASP A 458 -23.34 -0.73 -3.38
N LYS A 459 -22.32 -1.35 -3.99
CA LYS A 459 -21.17 -0.65 -4.56
C LYS A 459 -21.20 -0.69 -6.08
N THR A 460 -20.85 0.42 -6.72
CA THR A 460 -20.68 0.51 -8.17
C THR A 460 -19.33 1.14 -8.50
N TYR A 461 -18.56 0.46 -9.34
CA TYR A 461 -17.23 0.85 -9.82
C TYR A 461 -17.33 1.31 -11.28
N SER A 462 -16.65 2.40 -11.59
CA SER A 462 -16.41 2.87 -12.96
C SER A 462 -14.92 2.97 -13.22
N TYR A 463 -14.51 2.68 -14.46
CA TYR A 463 -13.11 2.66 -14.88
C TYR A 463 -12.88 3.50 -16.14
N ASP A 464 -11.66 3.99 -16.34
CA ASP A 464 -11.21 4.53 -17.63
C ASP A 464 -10.72 3.41 -18.58
N GLY A 465 -10.20 3.78 -19.75
CA GLY A 465 -9.69 2.81 -20.73
C GLY A 465 -8.45 2.04 -20.29
N ASN A 466 -7.68 2.59 -19.34
CA ASN A 466 -6.49 1.94 -18.76
C ASN A 466 -6.82 1.08 -17.53
N GLY A 467 -8.08 1.05 -17.09
CA GLY A 467 -8.52 0.29 -15.91
C GLY A 467 -8.35 1.06 -14.59
N ASN A 468 -8.09 2.36 -14.63
CA ASN A 468 -8.06 3.18 -13.42
C ASN A 468 -9.49 3.43 -12.93
N ILE A 469 -9.75 3.33 -11.62
CA ILE A 469 -11.08 3.63 -11.05
C ILE A 469 -11.35 5.12 -11.21
N THR A 470 -12.42 5.49 -11.92
CA THR A 470 -12.86 6.89 -12.10
C THR A 470 -14.00 7.26 -11.16
N SER A 471 -14.78 6.28 -10.70
CA SER A 471 -15.81 6.49 -9.67
C SER A 471 -16.05 5.23 -8.85
N LEU A 472 -16.34 5.43 -7.56
CA LEU A 472 -16.76 4.38 -6.64
C LEU A 472 -17.92 4.89 -5.76
N LEU A 473 -19.12 4.45 -6.09
CA LEU A 473 -20.36 4.78 -5.40
C LEU A 473 -20.71 3.69 -4.39
N ALA A 474 -21.07 4.05 -3.16
CA ALA A 474 -21.63 3.18 -2.14
C ALA A 474 -22.79 3.88 -1.42
N GLY A 475 -24.03 3.54 -1.76
CA GLY A 475 -25.21 4.27 -1.27
C GLY A 475 -25.17 5.75 -1.66
N SER A 476 -25.16 6.65 -0.68
CA SER A 476 -25.05 8.10 -0.90
C SER A 476 -23.61 8.62 -0.95
N VAL A 477 -22.61 7.76 -0.74
CA VAL A 477 -21.19 8.13 -0.72
C VAL A 477 -20.59 7.87 -2.09
N ASN A 478 -20.06 8.90 -2.74
CA ASN A 478 -19.42 8.75 -4.05
C ASN A 478 -17.99 9.28 -4.03
N TRP A 479 -17.05 8.47 -4.51
CA TRP A 479 -15.72 8.93 -4.89
C TRP A 479 -15.64 9.13 -6.39
N THR A 480 -14.97 10.19 -6.83
CA THR A 480 -14.54 10.38 -8.22
C THR A 480 -13.05 10.71 -8.30
N TYR A 481 -12.41 10.24 -9.37
CA TYR A 481 -10.95 10.33 -9.56
C TYR A 481 -10.60 10.86 -10.95
N LEU A 482 -9.57 11.71 -11.01
CA LEU A 482 -8.94 12.13 -12.26
C LEU A 482 -7.46 11.73 -12.24
N TYR A 483 -6.98 11.28 -13.40
CA TYR A 483 -5.60 10.83 -13.61
C TYR A 483 -4.95 11.67 -14.70
N ASN A 484 -3.64 11.85 -14.57
CA ASN A 484 -2.84 12.50 -15.61
C ASN A 484 -2.33 11.54 -16.67
N SER A 485 -1.56 12.06 -17.61
CA SER A 485 -0.94 11.32 -18.71
C SER A 485 0.12 10.30 -18.27
N SER A 486 0.58 10.37 -17.01
CA SER A 486 1.43 9.34 -16.38
C SER A 486 0.61 8.30 -15.59
N ASN A 487 -0.72 8.30 -15.71
CA ASN A 487 -1.66 7.46 -14.97
C ASN A 487 -1.58 7.61 -13.43
N THR A 488 -1.16 8.78 -12.92
CA THR A 488 -1.19 9.09 -11.49
C THR A 488 -2.38 9.99 -11.14
N ILE A 489 -2.96 9.83 -9.96
CA ILE A 489 -4.10 10.62 -9.47
C ILE A 489 -3.72 12.10 -9.35
N GLU A 490 -4.46 12.99 -10.00
CA GLU A 490 -4.37 14.44 -9.81
C GLU A 490 -5.54 14.98 -8.99
N LYS A 491 -6.70 14.30 -8.96
CA LYS A 491 -7.86 14.76 -8.20
C LYS A 491 -8.64 13.61 -7.62
N GLU A 492 -9.05 13.76 -6.37
CA GLU A 492 -10.01 12.88 -5.71
C GLU A 492 -11.12 13.73 -5.12
N THR A 493 -12.38 13.34 -5.32
CA THR A 493 -13.52 14.04 -4.73
C THR A 493 -14.44 13.05 -4.01
N LEU A 494 -14.61 13.25 -2.71
CA LEU A 494 -15.64 12.59 -1.91
C LEU A 494 -16.90 13.45 -1.91
N ALA A 495 -17.99 12.94 -2.47
CA ALA A 495 -19.32 13.54 -2.39
C ALA A 495 -20.19 12.79 -1.36
N LEU A 496 -20.72 13.53 -0.38
CA LEU A 496 -21.62 13.00 0.66
C LEU A 496 -22.43 14.14 1.27
N ASP A 497 -23.73 13.90 1.51
CA ASP A 497 -24.65 14.88 2.15
C ASP A 497 -24.66 16.26 1.47
N GLY A 498 -24.54 16.29 0.14
CA GLY A 498 -24.47 17.52 -0.66
C GLY A 498 -23.15 18.29 -0.54
N LYS A 499 -22.15 17.74 0.16
CA LYS A 499 -20.79 18.28 0.26
C LYS A 499 -19.86 17.59 -0.72
N ASN A 500 -18.85 18.33 -1.19
CA ASN A 500 -17.74 17.81 -1.98
C ASN A 500 -16.43 18.10 -1.24
N PHE A 501 -15.70 17.06 -0.85
CA PHE A 501 -14.36 17.17 -0.26
C PHE A 501 -13.34 16.83 -1.34
N VAL A 502 -12.56 17.82 -1.76
CA VAL A 502 -11.63 17.69 -2.88
C VAL A 502 -10.20 17.61 -2.35
N LEU A 503 -9.46 16.61 -2.82
CA LEU A 503 -8.00 16.52 -2.72
C LEU A 503 -7.43 16.78 -4.12
N ASP A 504 -6.58 17.80 -4.25
CA ASP A 504 -5.95 18.20 -5.52
C ASP A 504 -4.43 17.97 -5.42
N TRP A 505 -3.90 17.05 -6.22
CA TRP A 505 -2.52 16.60 -6.20
C TRP A 505 -1.77 17.18 -7.39
N GLU A 506 -0.63 17.82 -7.13
CA GLU A 506 0.23 18.37 -8.17
C GLU A 506 1.60 17.69 -8.15
N TYR A 507 2.18 17.50 -9.32
CA TYR A 507 3.46 16.82 -9.51
C TYR A 507 4.45 17.75 -10.23
N ASN A 508 5.74 17.62 -9.89
CA ASN A 508 6.80 18.25 -10.66
C ASN A 508 7.00 17.51 -12.00
N ASN A 509 7.86 18.05 -12.86
CA ASN A 509 8.17 17.47 -14.17
C ASN A 509 8.92 16.11 -14.12
N LEU A 510 9.32 15.63 -12.93
CA LEU A 510 9.90 14.30 -12.72
C LEU A 510 8.88 13.29 -12.16
N GLY A 511 7.60 13.68 -12.06
CA GLY A 511 6.53 12.84 -11.53
C GLY A 511 6.47 12.73 -10.00
N ALA A 512 7.21 13.58 -9.27
CA ALA A 512 7.18 13.59 -7.80
C ALA A 512 6.14 14.59 -7.26
N LEU A 513 5.44 14.22 -6.19
CA LEU A 513 4.42 15.06 -5.55
C LEU A 513 5.03 16.40 -5.10
N SER A 514 4.55 17.48 -5.69
CA SER A 514 5.03 18.84 -5.45
C SER A 514 4.10 19.66 -4.56
N SER A 515 2.79 19.39 -4.60
CA SER A 515 1.81 20.08 -3.77
C SER A 515 0.53 19.25 -3.56
N LEU A 516 -0.14 19.47 -2.44
CA LEU A 516 -1.48 18.93 -2.12
C LEU A 516 -2.39 20.05 -1.61
N LYS A 517 -3.55 20.21 -2.26
CA LYS A 517 -4.64 21.05 -1.77
C LYS A 517 -5.68 20.21 -1.02
N TYR A 518 -5.99 20.61 0.20
CA TYR A 518 -6.93 19.94 1.10
C TYR A 518 -8.37 20.45 0.93
N PRO A 519 -9.39 19.71 1.40
CA PRO A 519 -10.79 20.16 1.39
C PRO A 519 -11.03 21.43 2.22
N SER A 520 -10.14 21.75 3.16
CA SER A 520 -10.16 23.02 3.89
C SER A 520 -9.90 24.23 2.98
N GLY A 521 -9.19 24.03 1.87
CA GLY A 521 -8.64 25.06 1.00
C GLY A 521 -7.12 25.23 1.17
N ALA A 522 -6.52 24.68 2.23
CA ALA A 522 -5.08 24.77 2.48
C ALA A 522 -4.29 24.09 1.37
N ILE A 523 -3.14 24.68 1.03
CA ILE A 523 -2.19 24.15 0.05
C ILE A 523 -0.88 23.88 0.78
N VAL A 524 -0.40 22.64 0.72
CA VAL A 524 0.87 22.22 1.28
C VAL A 524 1.82 21.89 0.16
N ASP A 525 2.91 22.64 0.04
CA ASP A 525 3.94 22.41 -0.95
C ASP A 525 5.13 21.62 -0.39
N PHE A 526 5.63 20.67 -1.17
CA PHE A 526 6.63 19.69 -0.73
C PHE A 526 8.04 19.94 -1.28
N ALA A 527 8.14 20.64 -2.40
CA ALA A 527 9.40 20.91 -3.13
C ALA A 527 10.32 19.66 -3.21
N PRO A 528 9.89 18.58 -3.88
CA PRO A 528 10.66 17.35 -3.94
C PRO A 528 12.02 17.55 -4.63
N ASN A 529 13.06 16.92 -4.10
CA ASN A 529 14.36 16.82 -4.76
C ASN A 529 14.29 15.87 -5.99
N ALA A 530 15.39 15.71 -6.72
CA ALA A 530 15.38 14.86 -7.91
C ALA A 530 15.18 13.35 -7.62
N LEU A 531 15.36 12.90 -6.37
CA LEU A 531 15.02 11.54 -5.92
C LEU A 531 13.52 11.40 -5.59
N GLY A 532 12.72 12.46 -5.73
CA GLY A 532 11.30 12.51 -5.39
C GLY A 532 11.00 12.69 -3.90
N GLN A 533 12.01 13.00 -3.09
CA GLN A 533 11.87 13.16 -1.65
C GLN A 533 11.52 14.62 -1.30
N ALA A 534 10.48 14.84 -0.49
CA ALA A 534 10.03 16.16 -0.07
C ALA A 534 11.10 16.91 0.76
N THR A 535 11.43 18.15 0.38
CA THR A 535 12.40 18.96 1.15
C THR A 535 11.74 19.88 2.18
N LYS A 536 10.41 19.95 2.16
CA LYS A 536 9.55 20.65 3.12
C LYS A 536 8.13 20.11 3.09
N ALA A 537 7.26 20.66 3.94
CA ALA A 537 5.82 20.47 3.88
C ALA A 537 5.14 21.77 4.32
N GLY A 538 4.86 22.68 3.39
CA GLY A 538 4.30 23.99 3.68
C GLY A 538 5.16 24.77 4.69
N SER A 539 4.49 25.45 5.62
CA SER A 539 5.10 26.05 6.81
C SER A 539 5.27 25.08 7.98
N TYR A 540 4.84 23.83 7.84
CA TYR A 540 4.77 22.85 8.93
C TYR A 540 6.07 22.07 9.11
N ALA A 541 6.85 21.90 8.04
CA ALA A 541 8.21 21.39 8.11
C ALA A 541 9.11 22.04 7.06
N SER A 542 10.37 22.28 7.40
CA SER A 542 11.39 22.84 6.52
C SER A 542 12.76 22.17 6.75
N GLY A 543 13.67 22.31 5.78
CA GLY A 543 15.03 21.78 5.90
C GLY A 543 15.08 20.26 6.01
N VAL A 544 14.18 19.57 5.30
CA VAL A 544 14.09 18.10 5.35
C VAL A 544 15.32 17.52 4.64
N SER A 545 16.03 16.64 5.33
CA SER A 545 17.16 15.89 4.80
C SER A 545 16.97 14.40 5.06
N TYR A 546 17.72 13.57 4.32
CA TYR A 546 17.53 12.13 4.28
C TYR A 546 18.83 11.39 4.53
N HIS A 547 18.71 10.20 5.10
CA HIS A 547 19.77 9.20 5.13
C HIS A 547 19.89 8.54 3.75
N PRO A 548 21.04 7.92 3.43
CA PRO A 548 21.25 7.22 2.16
C PRO A 548 20.18 6.14 1.87
N ASN A 549 19.66 5.47 2.90
CA ASN A 549 18.57 4.49 2.76
C ASN A 549 17.18 5.11 2.50
N GLY A 550 17.08 6.44 2.45
CA GLY A 550 15.86 7.18 2.15
C GLY A 550 15.01 7.55 3.36
N GLN A 551 15.38 7.15 4.58
CA GLN A 551 14.70 7.60 5.80
C GLN A 551 14.99 9.07 6.09
N ILE A 552 14.06 9.76 6.77
CA ILE A 552 14.24 11.15 7.18
C ILE A 552 15.39 11.22 8.20
N LYS A 553 16.37 12.08 7.95
CA LYS A 553 17.51 12.34 8.84
C LYS A 553 17.24 13.51 9.77
N GLN A 554 16.70 14.60 9.25
CA GLN A 554 16.41 15.81 10.02
C GLN A 554 15.32 16.63 9.34
N PHE A 555 14.53 17.36 10.13
CA PHE A 555 13.73 18.49 9.66
C PHE A 555 13.40 19.44 10.82
N THR A 556 12.96 20.66 10.50
CA THR A 556 12.47 21.63 11.47
C THR A 556 10.97 21.80 11.35
N TYR A 557 10.23 21.51 12.42
CA TYR A 557 8.80 21.78 12.53
C TYR A 557 8.51 23.29 12.45
N GLY A 558 7.32 23.66 12.00
CA GLY A 558 6.88 25.07 11.89
C GLY A 558 6.90 25.85 13.21
N ASN A 559 6.92 25.16 14.36
CA ASN A 559 7.04 25.75 15.69
C ASN A 559 8.50 25.91 16.19
N GLY A 560 9.48 25.64 15.32
CA GLY A 560 10.92 25.77 15.58
C GLY A 560 11.58 24.59 16.30
N ILE A 561 10.87 23.45 16.47
CA ILE A 561 11.50 22.21 16.97
C ILE A 561 12.27 21.55 15.83
N ILE A 562 13.54 21.20 16.08
CA ILE A 562 14.37 20.45 15.15
C ILE A 562 14.32 18.98 15.56
N ARG A 563 13.82 18.12 14.67
CA ARG A 563 13.90 16.66 14.82
C ARG A 563 15.16 16.14 14.16
N ASN A 564 15.95 15.36 14.88
CA ASN A 564 17.05 14.56 14.35
C ASN A 564 16.76 13.08 14.55
N VAL A 565 17.05 12.28 13.53
CA VAL A 565 16.99 10.82 13.57
C VAL A 565 18.39 10.32 13.22
N ALA A 566 19.07 9.68 14.17
CA ALA A 566 20.28 8.92 13.92
C ALA A 566 19.89 7.48 13.58
N LEU A 567 20.65 6.86 12.69
CA LEU A 567 20.50 5.43 12.38
C LEU A 567 21.75 4.68 12.78
N ASP A 568 21.59 3.43 13.17
CA ASP A 568 22.71 2.51 13.37
C ASP A 568 23.28 2.06 12.01
N THR A 569 24.34 1.25 12.04
CA THR A 569 24.99 0.72 10.84
C THR A 569 24.13 -0.28 10.05
N THR A 570 23.05 -0.78 10.64
CA THR A 570 22.01 -1.61 10.00
C THR A 570 20.93 -0.76 9.31
N GLY A 571 20.81 0.53 9.68
CA GLY A 571 19.78 1.43 9.20
C GLY A 571 18.51 1.47 10.07
N ARG A 572 18.54 0.91 11.28
CA ARG A 572 17.49 1.06 12.31
C ARG A 572 17.68 2.39 13.03
N ILE A 573 16.65 2.90 13.71
CA ILE A 573 16.77 4.14 14.48
C ILE A 573 17.70 3.88 15.67
N ASP A 574 18.76 4.66 15.81
CA ASP A 574 19.71 4.60 16.94
C ASP A 574 19.40 5.69 17.97
N ALA A 575 18.97 6.87 17.50
CA ALA A 575 18.51 7.93 18.38
C ALA A 575 17.48 8.83 17.69
N LEU A 576 16.52 9.34 18.44
CA LEU A 576 15.59 10.36 17.99
C LEU A 576 15.57 11.50 18.99
N THR A 577 15.90 12.71 18.53
CA THR A 577 15.91 13.91 19.38
C THR A 577 15.06 15.03 18.80
N ASP A 578 14.34 15.72 19.68
CA ASP A 578 13.65 16.97 19.35
C ASP A 578 14.25 18.12 20.16
N ILE A 579 14.73 19.15 19.49
CA ILE A 579 15.44 20.27 20.13
C ILE A 579 14.72 21.58 19.81
N LYS A 580 14.43 22.39 20.83
CA LYS A 580 13.88 23.75 20.67
C LYS A 580 14.78 24.76 21.35
N ALA A 581 15.30 25.71 20.58
CA ALA A 581 16.19 26.77 21.08
C ALA A 581 17.35 26.23 21.95
N GLY A 582 17.99 25.15 21.49
CA GLY A 582 19.09 24.49 22.21
C GLY A 582 18.69 23.56 23.35
N SER A 583 17.41 23.54 23.76
CA SER A 583 16.90 22.63 24.80
C SER A 583 16.29 21.38 24.18
N VAL A 584 16.78 20.21 24.61
CA VAL A 584 16.19 18.91 24.27
C VAL A 584 14.79 18.81 24.89
N LYS A 585 13.80 18.47 24.06
CA LYS A 585 12.38 18.28 24.42
C LYS A 585 11.96 16.82 24.36
N ASN A 586 12.65 16.03 23.56
CA ASN A 586 12.49 14.60 23.45
C ASN A 586 13.87 14.00 23.10
N SER A 587 14.21 12.84 23.66
CA SER A 587 15.46 12.15 23.36
C SER A 587 15.28 10.66 23.64
N LEU A 588 14.99 9.91 22.58
CA LEU A 588 14.74 8.48 22.62
C LEU A 588 15.94 7.72 22.07
N ASP A 589 16.34 6.68 22.77
CA ASP A 589 17.50 5.82 22.46
C ASP A 589 17.05 4.35 22.54
N PRO A 590 16.59 3.78 21.41
CA PRO A 590 16.19 2.37 21.32
C PRO A 590 17.40 1.45 21.15
N SER A 591 17.27 0.21 21.63
CA SER A 591 18.19 -0.89 21.30
C SER A 591 17.40 -2.10 20.84
N TYR A 592 18.05 -2.98 20.07
CA TYR A 592 17.41 -4.12 19.42
C TYR A 592 18.11 -5.43 19.75
N ASP A 593 17.37 -6.53 19.69
CA ASP A 593 17.95 -7.88 19.67
C ASP A 593 18.42 -8.25 18.24
N ASN A 594 18.94 -9.47 18.05
CA ASN A 594 19.46 -9.91 16.75
C ASN A 594 18.36 -10.20 15.72
N ASN A 595 17.10 -10.31 16.16
CA ASN A 595 15.91 -10.44 15.30
C ASN A 595 15.29 -9.08 14.93
N ASP A 596 15.93 -7.97 15.32
CA ASP A 596 15.44 -6.60 15.14
C ASP A 596 14.21 -6.22 15.98
N ASN A 597 13.88 -6.99 17.02
CA ASN A 597 12.88 -6.59 17.99
C ASN A 597 13.44 -5.51 18.92
N LEU A 598 12.58 -4.59 19.37
CA LEU A 598 12.96 -3.54 20.32
C LEU A 598 13.25 -4.17 21.71
N ALA A 599 14.51 -4.24 22.12
CA ALA A 599 14.92 -4.79 23.42
C ALA A 599 14.82 -3.76 24.56
N ARG A 600 14.95 -2.47 24.24
CA ARG A 600 14.93 -1.37 25.20
C ARG A 600 14.56 -0.05 24.53
N LEU A 601 13.95 0.86 25.28
CA LEU A 601 13.77 2.27 24.90
C LEU A 601 14.11 3.17 26.09
N ILE A 602 15.17 3.96 25.96
CA ILE A 602 15.54 4.96 26.96
C ILE A 602 14.93 6.31 26.59
N ASP A 603 14.35 7.00 27.58
CA ASP A 603 13.98 8.42 27.50
C ASP A 603 15.00 9.26 28.30
N TRP A 604 15.92 9.91 27.59
CA TRP A 604 16.97 10.74 28.20
C TRP A 604 16.45 12.07 28.76
N VAL A 605 15.18 12.43 28.52
CA VAL A 605 14.54 13.61 29.13
C VAL A 605 13.90 13.25 30.47
N ASP A 606 13.19 12.13 30.54
CA ASP A 606 12.57 11.61 31.76
C ASP A 606 12.70 10.09 31.83
N ARG A 607 13.70 9.61 32.58
CA ARG A 607 13.99 8.19 32.79
C ARG A 607 12.82 7.40 33.39
N ASN A 608 11.80 8.05 33.97
CA ASN A 608 10.59 7.34 34.41
C ASN A 608 9.76 6.80 33.23
N ASN A 609 10.00 7.27 32.00
CA ASN A 609 9.35 6.80 30.79
C ASN A 609 10.19 5.76 30.03
N ASP A 610 11.33 5.32 30.60
CA ASP A 610 12.08 4.19 30.06
C ASP A 610 11.15 2.97 29.92
N VAL A 611 11.39 2.20 28.86
CA VAL A 611 10.80 0.87 28.68
C VAL A 611 11.96 -0.11 28.59
N ASP A 612 12.08 -0.95 29.61
CA ASP A 612 13.14 -1.94 29.77
C ASP A 612 12.58 -3.37 29.68
N ASN A 613 13.46 -4.36 29.59
CA ASN A 613 13.10 -5.78 29.65
C ASN A 613 12.02 -6.18 28.63
N LEU A 614 12.08 -5.59 27.43
CA LEU A 614 11.31 -6.06 26.29
C LEU A 614 11.94 -7.37 25.82
N ALA A 615 11.38 -8.48 26.29
CA ALA A 615 11.84 -9.81 25.96
C ALA A 615 10.76 -10.54 25.17
N TYR A 616 11.18 -11.40 24.27
CA TYR A 616 10.31 -12.08 23.32
C TYR A 616 10.40 -13.60 23.50
N ASP A 617 9.42 -14.34 23.00
CA ASP A 617 9.47 -15.80 22.88
C ASP A 617 10.07 -16.22 21.52
N GLY A 618 10.15 -17.51 21.25
CA GLY A 618 10.84 -18.02 20.05
C GLY A 618 10.13 -17.77 18.71
N VAL A 619 9.02 -17.02 18.72
CA VAL A 619 8.31 -16.52 17.52
C VAL A 619 8.05 -15.00 17.62
N ASP A 620 8.94 -14.29 18.32
CA ASP A 620 8.97 -12.83 18.46
C ASP A 620 7.69 -12.21 19.11
N ARG A 621 6.98 -12.95 19.98
CA ARG A 621 5.87 -12.39 20.78
C ARG A 621 6.39 -11.85 22.10
N LEU A 622 5.95 -10.65 22.49
CA LEU A 622 6.39 -9.98 23.72
C LEU A 622 6.00 -10.78 24.98
N LYS A 623 6.98 -11.22 25.79
CA LYS A 623 6.80 -11.92 27.08
C LYS A 623 6.85 -10.98 28.28
N SER A 624 7.68 -9.94 28.21
CA SER A 624 7.80 -8.94 29.26
C SER A 624 8.05 -7.55 28.69
N ALA A 625 7.64 -6.54 29.45
CA ALA A 625 8.02 -5.15 29.23
C ALA A 625 7.83 -4.39 30.55
N ASP A 626 8.89 -3.84 31.09
CA ASP A 626 8.88 -3.05 32.32
C ASP A 626 8.91 -1.57 31.93
N GLY A 627 8.09 -0.74 32.58
CA GLY A 627 8.09 0.69 32.32
C GLY A 627 7.45 1.47 33.45
N LYS A 628 7.00 2.69 33.16
CA LYS A 628 6.32 3.55 34.15
C LYS A 628 5.12 2.89 34.83
N TRP A 629 4.48 1.97 34.13
CA TRP A 629 3.36 1.15 34.64
C TRP A 629 3.82 -0.02 35.51
N GLY A 630 5.07 -0.10 35.95
CA GLY A 630 5.64 -1.23 36.69
C GLY A 630 6.01 -2.40 35.78
N SER A 631 6.19 -3.59 36.38
CA SER A 631 6.56 -4.79 35.61
C SER A 631 5.39 -5.30 34.76
N GLY A 632 5.68 -5.61 33.50
CA GLY A 632 4.71 -6.16 32.55
C GLY A 632 5.02 -7.60 32.17
N ARG A 633 4.03 -8.49 32.21
CA ARG A 633 4.17 -9.91 31.84
C ARG A 633 3.01 -10.37 30.96
N TYR A 634 3.31 -11.17 29.96
CA TYR A 634 2.37 -11.67 28.95
C TYR A 634 2.58 -13.17 28.78
N ASN A 635 1.49 -13.93 28.75
CA ASN A 635 1.52 -15.37 28.50
C ASN A 635 0.62 -15.68 27.31
N TYR A 636 1.02 -16.63 26.49
CA TYR A 636 0.30 -17.07 25.31
C TYR A 636 0.03 -18.56 25.36
N ASP A 637 -0.97 -19.04 24.60
CA ASP A 637 -1.08 -20.44 24.24
C ASP A 637 -0.32 -20.77 22.94
N GLY A 638 -0.30 -22.04 22.57
CA GLY A 638 0.31 -22.52 21.33
C GLY A 638 -0.39 -22.03 20.05
N LEU A 639 -1.62 -21.52 20.15
CA LEU A 639 -2.40 -20.98 19.03
C LEU A 639 -2.08 -19.50 18.75
N GLY A 640 -1.35 -18.82 19.64
CA GLY A 640 -1.08 -17.38 19.50
C GLY A 640 -1.96 -16.48 20.36
N ASN A 641 -2.89 -17.03 21.13
CA ASN A 641 -3.79 -16.24 21.96
C ASN A 641 -3.08 -15.73 23.21
N VAL A 642 -3.36 -14.48 23.61
CA VAL A 642 -2.93 -13.96 24.92
C VAL A 642 -3.77 -14.63 25.99
N LEU A 643 -3.17 -15.42 26.90
CA LEU A 643 -3.86 -16.04 28.04
C LEU A 643 -3.95 -15.10 29.24
N SER A 644 -2.92 -14.28 29.45
CA SER A 644 -2.90 -13.31 30.54
C SER A 644 -2.01 -12.12 30.25
N ARG A 645 -2.39 -10.97 30.80
CA ARG A 645 -1.55 -9.77 30.88
C ARG A 645 -1.51 -9.28 32.32
N SER A 646 -0.33 -9.11 32.89
CA SER A 646 -0.13 -8.51 34.22
C SER A 646 0.70 -7.24 34.10
N LEU A 647 0.21 -6.12 34.65
CA LEU A 647 0.91 -4.85 34.73
C LEU A 647 0.92 -4.38 36.19
N ASN A 648 2.11 -4.19 36.79
CA ASN A 648 2.28 -3.88 38.22
C ASN A 648 1.43 -4.79 39.13
N ASN A 649 1.51 -6.11 38.88
CA ASN A 649 0.74 -7.16 39.57
C ASN A 649 -0.79 -7.09 39.37
N SER A 650 -1.32 -6.18 38.55
CA SER A 650 -2.72 -6.17 38.14
C SER A 650 -2.91 -7.07 36.93
N THR A 651 -3.55 -8.21 37.13
CA THR A 651 -3.69 -9.26 36.12
C THR A 651 -5.07 -9.25 35.47
N ILE A 652 -5.08 -9.40 34.14
CA ILE A 652 -6.25 -9.73 33.33
C ILE A 652 -6.00 -11.12 32.74
N THR A 653 -6.95 -12.03 32.94
CA THR A 653 -6.97 -13.35 32.30
C THR A 653 -7.95 -13.34 31.14
N TYR A 654 -7.56 -13.93 30.02
CA TYR A 654 -8.32 -13.99 28.77
C TYR A 654 -8.76 -15.43 28.56
N ASN A 655 -10.07 -15.66 28.57
CA ASN A 655 -10.65 -16.99 28.39
C ASN A 655 -11.24 -17.11 27.00
N TYR A 656 -10.86 -18.14 26.25
CA TYR A 656 -11.35 -18.42 24.90
C TYR A 656 -12.40 -19.53 24.92
N ASN A 657 -13.36 -19.48 24.00
CA ASN A 657 -14.34 -20.54 23.82
C ASN A 657 -13.82 -21.65 22.89
N SER A 658 -14.65 -22.67 22.67
CA SER A 658 -14.31 -23.81 21.80
C SER A 658 -14.15 -23.46 20.31
N LEU A 659 -14.57 -22.25 19.90
CA LEU A 659 -14.35 -21.71 18.56
C LEU A 659 -13.12 -20.80 18.48
N ASN A 660 -12.25 -20.82 19.50
CA ASN A 660 -11.06 -19.98 19.60
C ASN A 660 -11.34 -18.47 19.63
N ARG A 661 -12.53 -18.06 20.11
CA ARG A 661 -12.90 -16.64 20.24
C ARG A 661 -12.82 -16.23 21.70
N LEU A 662 -12.35 -15.01 21.98
CA LEU A 662 -12.31 -14.46 23.32
C LEU A 662 -13.73 -14.44 23.92
N ASN A 663 -13.97 -15.25 24.95
CA ASN A 663 -15.28 -15.41 25.56
C ASN A 663 -15.49 -14.37 26.68
N ASN A 664 -14.51 -14.23 27.56
CA ASN A 664 -14.54 -13.25 28.64
C ASN A 664 -13.15 -12.90 29.17
N LEU A 665 -13.09 -11.77 29.88
CA LEU A 665 -11.97 -11.36 30.72
C LEU A 665 -12.30 -11.59 32.20
N MET A 666 -11.29 -11.91 32.99
CA MET A 666 -11.35 -11.98 34.46
C MET A 666 -10.21 -11.18 35.11
N GLY A 667 -10.31 -10.94 36.41
CA GLY A 667 -9.30 -10.23 37.20
C GLY A 667 -9.59 -8.73 37.29
N ALA A 668 -8.66 -7.89 36.85
CA ALA A 668 -8.79 -6.43 36.92
C ALA A 668 -9.98 -5.88 36.10
N TYR A 669 -10.42 -6.61 35.08
CA TYR A 669 -11.65 -6.35 34.33
C TYR A 669 -12.46 -7.65 34.19
N ALA A 670 -13.78 -7.54 34.25
CA ALA A 670 -14.71 -8.64 34.07
C ALA A 670 -15.69 -8.31 32.93
N TYR A 671 -15.34 -8.70 31.71
CA TYR A 671 -16.09 -8.36 30.48
C TYR A 671 -16.42 -9.62 29.69
N GLY A 672 -17.69 -9.79 29.31
CA GLY A 672 -18.16 -10.88 28.44
C GLY A 672 -18.28 -10.43 26.99
N TYR A 673 -17.88 -11.26 26.06
CA TYR A 673 -17.90 -10.96 24.62
C TYR A 673 -18.97 -11.78 23.92
N GLN A 674 -19.57 -11.21 22.88
CA GLN A 674 -20.55 -11.88 22.03
C GLN A 674 -20.18 -11.67 20.57
N TYR A 675 -20.54 -12.64 19.73
CA TYR A 675 -20.18 -12.66 18.31
C TYR A 675 -21.38 -13.01 17.43
N ASP A 676 -21.38 -12.54 16.19
CA ASP A 676 -22.26 -13.09 15.16
C ASP A 676 -21.65 -14.34 14.48
N THR A 677 -22.39 -14.92 13.52
CA THR A 677 -21.97 -16.12 12.78
C THR A 677 -20.76 -15.89 11.87
N ARG A 678 -20.41 -14.63 11.59
CA ARG A 678 -19.26 -14.21 10.77
C ARG A 678 -18.02 -13.88 11.61
N GLY A 679 -18.13 -13.97 12.94
CA GLY A 679 -17.05 -13.65 13.87
C GLY A 679 -16.94 -12.17 14.24
N ASN A 680 -17.91 -11.33 13.87
CA ASN A 680 -17.92 -9.94 14.31
C ASN A 680 -18.28 -9.85 15.79
N VAL A 681 -17.56 -9.04 16.57
CA VAL A 681 -17.87 -8.80 18.00
C VAL A 681 -19.16 -7.98 18.09
N THR A 682 -20.28 -8.56 18.50
CA THR A 682 -21.57 -7.85 18.66
C THR A 682 -21.73 -7.24 20.05
N ASN A 683 -20.92 -7.66 21.03
CA ASN A 683 -20.78 -7.00 22.31
C ASN A 683 -19.35 -7.21 22.83
N ASN A 684 -18.69 -6.14 23.25
CA ASN A 684 -17.32 -6.18 23.77
C ASN A 684 -17.24 -6.14 25.31
N GLY A 685 -18.34 -6.45 25.99
CA GLY A 685 -18.52 -6.36 27.44
C GLY A 685 -18.87 -4.97 27.97
N ARG A 686 -18.84 -3.94 27.10
CA ARG A 686 -19.17 -2.56 27.48
C ARG A 686 -20.30 -1.98 26.63
N TYR A 687 -20.27 -2.23 25.33
CA TYR A 687 -21.25 -1.71 24.38
C TYR A 687 -21.64 -2.79 23.38
N SER A 688 -22.90 -2.75 22.96
CA SER A 688 -23.37 -3.48 21.78
C SER A 688 -22.85 -2.80 20.50
N LEU A 689 -22.48 -3.61 19.53
CA LEU A 689 -21.92 -3.23 18.24
C LEU A 689 -22.79 -3.88 17.14
N THR A 690 -23.24 -3.09 16.18
CA THR A 690 -24.05 -3.58 15.06
C THR A 690 -23.22 -3.62 13.79
N TYR A 691 -23.38 -4.66 12.98
CA TYR A 691 -22.67 -4.87 11.72
C TYR A 691 -23.64 -5.09 10.57
N ASN A 692 -23.28 -4.63 9.37
CA ASN A 692 -24.00 -4.93 8.13
C ASN A 692 -23.37 -6.13 7.39
N LEU A 693 -23.90 -6.52 6.22
CA LEU A 693 -23.33 -7.61 5.41
C LEU A 693 -21.97 -7.28 4.76
N GLY A 694 -21.60 -6.00 4.68
CA GLY A 694 -20.27 -5.55 4.28
C GLY A 694 -19.19 -5.69 5.35
N GLN A 695 -19.48 -6.35 6.48
CA GLN A 695 -18.59 -6.49 7.65
C GLN A 695 -18.18 -5.14 8.26
N GLN A 696 -19.03 -4.12 8.11
CA GLN A 696 -18.82 -2.78 8.66
C GLN A 696 -19.58 -2.64 9.98
N MET A 697 -18.89 -2.17 11.03
CA MET A 697 -19.56 -1.77 12.27
C MET A 697 -20.38 -0.49 11.99
N THR A 698 -21.69 -0.60 11.89
CA THR A 698 -22.59 0.53 11.53
C THR A 698 -23.06 1.33 12.73
N SER A 699 -22.97 0.78 13.95
CA SER A 699 -23.22 1.55 15.16
C SER A 699 -22.49 1.01 16.39
N ALA A 700 -22.15 1.92 17.31
CA ALA A 700 -21.62 1.62 18.63
C ALA A 700 -21.91 2.79 19.58
N LYS A 701 -22.28 2.51 20.84
CA LYS A 701 -22.48 3.54 21.88
C LYS A 701 -23.41 4.69 21.43
N GLY A 702 -24.49 4.38 20.72
CA GLY A 702 -25.44 5.38 20.21
C GLY A 702 -24.92 6.26 19.07
N ILE A 703 -23.74 5.98 18.52
CA ILE A 703 -23.18 6.65 17.34
C ILE A 703 -23.40 5.74 16.14
N SER A 704 -23.91 6.28 15.03
CA SER A 704 -23.98 5.54 13.75
C SER A 704 -22.84 5.93 12.82
N TYR A 705 -22.46 5.02 11.94
CA TYR A 705 -21.31 5.16 11.04
C TYR A 705 -21.73 4.95 9.58
N VAL A 706 -21.16 5.73 8.67
CA VAL A 706 -21.31 5.55 7.21
C VAL A 706 -19.93 5.31 6.61
N TYR A 707 -19.88 4.39 5.65
CA TYR A 707 -18.67 3.95 5.00
C TYR A 707 -18.71 4.25 3.50
N ASP A 708 -17.54 4.51 2.92
CA ASP A 708 -17.39 4.61 1.46
C ASP A 708 -17.22 3.22 0.81
N GLY A 709 -17.16 3.18 -0.53
CA GLY A 709 -17.00 1.92 -1.27
C GLY A 709 -15.66 1.22 -1.05
N HIS A 710 -14.65 1.93 -0.52
CA HIS A 710 -13.35 1.36 -0.10
C HIS A 710 -13.39 0.77 1.31
N ASN A 711 -14.58 0.71 1.94
CA ASN A 711 -14.78 0.19 3.29
C ASN A 711 -14.18 1.08 4.40
N ARG A 712 -14.09 2.39 4.18
CA ARG A 712 -13.53 3.35 5.15
C ARG A 712 -14.65 4.18 5.77
N ARG A 713 -14.60 4.41 7.07
CA ARG A 713 -15.62 5.20 7.78
C ARG A 713 -15.46 6.69 7.46
N VAL A 714 -16.34 7.22 6.61
CA VAL A 714 -16.30 8.63 6.16
C VAL A 714 -17.24 9.56 6.93
N LYS A 715 -18.18 9.01 7.72
CA LYS A 715 -19.10 9.80 8.54
C LYS A 715 -19.41 9.13 9.87
N GLN A 716 -19.54 9.95 10.91
CA GLN A 716 -20.12 9.57 12.20
C GLN A 716 -21.31 10.49 12.49
N ASN A 717 -22.45 9.92 12.86
CA ASN A 717 -23.58 10.68 13.39
C ASN A 717 -23.56 10.60 14.91
N LYS A 718 -23.22 11.71 15.55
CA LYS A 718 -23.20 11.89 17.00
C LYS A 718 -24.37 12.78 17.42
N ALA A 719 -24.56 12.95 18.72
CA ALA A 719 -25.63 13.81 19.27
C ALA A 719 -25.48 15.30 18.87
N ASP A 720 -24.25 15.76 18.63
CA ASP A 720 -23.94 17.13 18.18
C ASP A 720 -24.04 17.30 16.65
N GLY A 721 -24.21 16.22 15.89
CA GLY A 721 -24.40 16.23 14.44
C GLY A 721 -23.43 15.30 13.69
N SER A 722 -23.22 15.61 12.41
CA SER A 722 -22.40 14.79 11.49
C SER A 722 -20.93 15.20 11.51
N HIS A 723 -20.04 14.22 11.68
CA HIS A 723 -18.58 14.40 11.61
C HIS A 723 -18.05 13.62 10.42
N TYR A 724 -17.25 14.25 9.56
CA TYR A 724 -16.73 13.68 8.32
C TYR A 724 -15.25 13.35 8.42
N SER A 725 -14.81 12.34 7.66
CA SER A 725 -13.42 11.92 7.54
C SER A 725 -13.12 11.59 6.08
N VAL A 726 -12.06 12.17 5.54
CA VAL A 726 -11.68 12.06 4.13
C VAL A 726 -10.30 11.41 4.05
N TYR A 727 -10.22 10.35 3.26
CA TYR A 727 -9.02 9.55 3.08
C TYR A 727 -8.58 9.63 1.61
N SER A 728 -7.28 9.75 1.34
CA SER A 728 -6.75 9.54 -0.03
C SER A 728 -7.05 8.13 -0.51
N GLN A 729 -6.94 7.84 -1.81
CA GLN A 729 -7.17 6.52 -2.38
C GLN A 729 -6.34 5.42 -1.67
N ALA A 730 -5.12 5.74 -1.21
CA ALA A 730 -4.25 4.85 -0.45
C ALA A 730 -4.68 4.59 1.01
N GLY A 731 -5.77 5.22 1.48
CA GLY A 731 -6.31 5.03 2.83
C GLY A 731 -5.71 5.94 3.90
N GLN A 732 -4.96 6.97 3.53
CA GLN A 732 -4.39 7.94 4.48
C GLN A 732 -5.45 8.98 4.87
N LEU A 733 -5.71 9.17 6.17
CA LEU A 733 -6.65 10.18 6.67
C LEU A 733 -6.06 11.58 6.53
N LEU A 734 -6.59 12.39 5.61
CA LEU A 734 -6.06 13.72 5.27
C LEU A 734 -6.91 14.87 5.80
N TYR A 735 -8.21 14.68 5.98
CA TYR A 735 -9.11 15.75 6.42
C TYR A 735 -10.24 15.24 7.31
N ARG A 736 -10.64 16.07 8.28
CA ARG A 736 -11.84 15.89 9.10
C ARG A 736 -12.66 17.17 9.15
N GLU A 737 -13.97 17.02 9.27
CA GLU A 737 -14.87 18.14 9.54
C GLU A 737 -15.86 17.77 10.65
N ALA A 738 -15.88 18.53 11.73
CA ALA A 738 -16.81 18.35 12.83
C ALA A 738 -18.19 18.95 12.54
N ALA A 739 -19.19 18.58 13.34
CA ALA A 739 -20.57 19.03 13.13
C ALA A 739 -20.77 20.55 13.19
N ASN A 740 -19.95 21.25 13.98
CA ASN A 740 -19.93 22.71 14.09
C ASN A 740 -19.20 23.41 12.91
N GLY A 741 -18.71 22.66 11.92
CA GLY A 741 -17.94 23.17 10.77
C GLY A 741 -16.44 23.31 10.99
N THR A 742 -15.91 22.96 12.18
CA THR A 742 -14.45 22.94 12.43
C THR A 742 -13.78 21.95 11.49
N LYS A 743 -12.76 22.42 10.76
CA LYS A 743 -11.99 21.67 9.77
C LYS A 743 -10.63 21.31 10.33
N SER A 744 -10.12 20.12 10.04
CA SER A 744 -8.80 19.66 10.50
C SER A 744 -8.07 18.98 9.36
N ASP A 745 -6.93 19.53 8.94
CA ASP A 745 -6.05 18.93 7.93
C ASP A 745 -4.93 18.13 8.61
N ASN A 746 -4.66 16.92 8.15
CA ASN A 746 -3.54 16.12 8.59
C ASN A 746 -2.39 16.25 7.59
N VAL A 747 -1.33 16.95 7.97
CA VAL A 747 -0.17 17.21 7.10
C VAL A 747 0.90 16.15 7.34
N PHE A 748 1.28 15.46 6.26
CA PHE A 748 2.29 14.42 6.28
C PHE A 748 3.59 14.86 5.61
N LEU A 749 4.71 14.39 6.14
CA LEU A 749 6.01 14.40 5.48
C LEU A 749 6.42 12.95 5.20
N GLY A 750 6.35 12.53 3.93
CA GLY A 750 6.40 11.12 3.59
C GLY A 750 5.26 10.36 4.26
N LYS A 751 5.58 9.36 5.11
CA LYS A 751 4.59 8.59 5.88
C LYS A 751 4.32 9.15 7.28
N GLN A 752 5.06 10.16 7.72
CA GLN A 752 4.97 10.69 9.09
C GLN A 752 3.94 11.82 9.17
N LEU A 753 2.97 11.72 10.07
CA LEU A 753 2.10 12.84 10.45
C LEU A 753 2.94 13.87 11.22
N ILE A 754 3.04 15.09 10.70
CA ILE A 754 3.87 16.15 11.31
C ILE A 754 3.04 17.31 11.87
N ALA A 755 1.78 17.47 11.43
CA ALA A 755 0.85 18.43 11.98
C ALA A 755 -0.61 17.99 11.78
N GLU A 756 -1.44 18.31 12.77
CA GLU A 756 -2.90 18.41 12.61
C GLU A 756 -3.25 19.90 12.68
N VAL A 757 -3.94 20.40 11.66
CA VAL A 757 -4.18 21.84 11.46
C VAL A 757 -5.67 22.11 11.58
N ASP A 758 -6.10 22.55 12.76
CA ASP A 758 -7.47 22.93 13.00
C ASP A 758 -7.75 24.36 12.52
N ASN A 759 -8.89 24.54 11.84
CA ASN A 759 -9.34 25.79 11.24
C ASN A 759 -8.27 26.46 10.38
N ALA A 760 -7.87 25.80 9.28
CA ALA A 760 -7.13 26.46 8.21
C ALA A 760 -7.89 27.75 7.81
N GLU A 761 -7.34 28.86 8.29
CA GLU A 761 -7.82 30.24 8.18
C GLU A 761 -9.08 30.59 8.99
N SER A 762 -8.93 30.69 10.32
CA SER A 762 -9.80 31.57 11.11
C SER A 762 -9.54 33.03 10.71
N TYR A 763 -10.40 33.62 9.89
CA TYR A 763 -10.41 35.07 9.68
C TYR A 763 -11.20 35.73 10.80
N TYR A 764 -10.60 36.69 11.50
CA TYR A 764 -11.33 37.49 12.46
C TYR A 764 -10.99 38.97 12.34
N ILE A 765 -11.96 39.79 12.74
CA ILE A 765 -11.81 41.20 13.08
C ILE A 765 -12.08 41.31 14.57
N LYS A 766 -11.06 41.69 15.36
CA LYS A 766 -11.21 41.88 16.81
C LYS A 766 -11.22 43.36 17.12
N PHE A 767 -12.26 43.82 17.82
CA PHE A 767 -12.31 45.15 18.42
C PHE A 767 -12.05 45.05 19.91
N GLU A 768 -11.17 45.89 20.43
CA GLU A 768 -10.86 45.97 21.86
C GLU A 768 -11.05 47.38 22.37
N LYS A 769 -11.68 47.53 23.53
CA LYS A 769 -11.80 48.82 24.20
C LYS A 769 -10.45 49.20 24.80
N THR A 770 -9.94 50.38 24.46
CA THR A 770 -8.77 50.94 25.14
C THR A 770 -9.24 51.84 26.28
N ASN A 771 -9.05 51.36 27.51
CA ASN A 771 -9.22 52.15 28.74
C ASN A 771 -7.83 52.55 29.25
N PRO A 772 -7.31 53.75 28.95
CA PRO A 772 -6.09 54.23 29.58
C PRO A 772 -6.29 54.37 31.11
N PRO A 773 -5.22 54.20 31.90
CA PRO A 773 -5.28 54.31 33.36
C PRO A 773 -5.77 55.69 33.81
N GLU A 774 -6.53 55.73 34.92
CA GLU A 774 -7.00 56.98 35.51
C GLU A 774 -5.83 57.89 35.92
N VAL A 775 -5.89 59.16 35.54
CA VAL A 775 -4.94 60.17 36.03
C VAL A 775 -5.63 60.88 37.20
N CYS A 776 -5.09 60.69 38.39
CA CYS A 776 -5.62 61.28 39.62
C CYS A 776 -4.73 62.42 40.10
N ARG A 777 -5.33 63.57 40.39
CA ARG A 777 -4.67 64.70 41.05
C ARG A 777 -5.25 64.92 42.44
N GLN A 778 -4.41 65.32 43.38
CA GLN A 778 -4.85 65.69 44.72
C GLN A 778 -5.03 67.21 44.83
N GLU A 779 -6.19 67.65 45.29
CA GLU A 779 -6.49 69.04 45.56
C GLU A 779 -6.67 69.28 47.07
N PRO A 780 -6.11 70.36 47.64
CA PRO A 780 -6.33 70.70 49.05
C PRO A 780 -7.81 71.02 49.30
N ILE A 781 -8.40 70.47 50.37
CA ILE A 781 -9.72 70.90 50.82
C ILE A 781 -9.53 72.21 51.63
N PRO A 782 -10.09 73.36 51.22
CA PRO A 782 -9.88 74.62 51.92
C PRO A 782 -10.27 74.52 53.41
N GLY A 783 -9.34 74.85 54.30
CA GLY A 783 -9.52 74.75 55.76
C GLY A 783 -9.18 73.39 56.39
N SER A 784 -8.68 72.42 55.62
CA SER A 784 -8.27 71.09 56.11
C SER A 784 -6.87 70.70 55.63
N LYS A 785 -6.09 69.98 56.45
CA LYS A 785 -4.81 69.36 56.03
C LYS A 785 -5.01 68.12 55.14
N LYS A 786 -6.25 67.75 54.81
CA LYS A 786 -6.57 66.62 53.93
C LYS A 786 -6.75 67.09 52.49
N THR A 787 -6.22 66.32 51.56
CA THR A 787 -6.45 66.51 50.12
C THR A 787 -7.62 65.63 49.65
N LYS A 788 -8.38 66.11 48.66
CA LYS A 788 -9.34 65.30 47.89
C LYS A 788 -8.65 64.82 46.62
N THR A 789 -8.72 63.53 46.35
CA THR A 789 -8.28 62.97 45.07
C THR A 789 -9.40 63.17 44.04
N ILE A 790 -9.08 63.83 42.93
CA ILE A 790 -9.93 63.92 41.74
C ILE A 790 -9.26 63.12 40.64
N CYS A 791 -9.90 62.02 40.24
CA CYS A 791 -9.47 61.21 39.10
C CYS A 791 -10.24 61.65 37.86
N THR A 792 -9.54 61.91 36.75
CA THR A 792 -10.14 62.11 35.44
C THR A 792 -9.80 60.93 34.53
N GLN A 793 -10.85 60.26 34.03
CA GLN A 793 -10.74 59.21 33.02
C GLN A 793 -11.30 59.74 31.68
N ASP A 794 -10.51 60.59 31.00
CA ASP A 794 -11.06 61.45 29.93
C ASP A 794 -10.90 60.91 28.50
N LYS A 795 -10.32 59.72 28.32
CA LYS A 795 -10.10 59.15 26.99
C LYS A 795 -10.62 57.72 26.91
N LYS A 796 -11.78 57.51 26.28
CA LYS A 796 -12.21 56.18 25.81
C LYS A 796 -11.84 56.04 24.34
N GLY A 797 -11.27 54.91 23.96
CA GLY A 797 -10.96 54.57 22.59
C GLY A 797 -11.23 53.10 22.30
N PHE A 798 -10.94 52.70 21.07
CA PHE A 798 -10.87 51.28 20.71
C PHE A 798 -9.69 51.03 19.77
N SER A 799 -9.23 49.79 19.72
CA SER A 799 -8.31 49.27 18.72
C SER A 799 -8.98 48.18 17.90
N TRP A 800 -8.48 47.99 16.68
CA TRP A 800 -8.83 46.84 15.86
C TRP A 800 -7.57 46.10 15.41
N THR A 801 -7.68 44.79 15.32
CA THR A 801 -6.67 43.91 14.73
C THR A 801 -7.37 42.83 13.90
N THR A 802 -6.75 42.43 12.79
CA THR A 802 -7.27 41.38 11.91
C THR A 802 -6.26 40.26 11.71
N GLN A 803 -6.76 39.05 11.48
CA GLN A 803 -5.94 37.89 11.11
C GLN A 803 -6.23 37.50 9.65
N ASN A 804 -5.17 37.32 8.86
CA ASN A 804 -5.22 36.87 7.45
C ASN A 804 -6.04 37.78 6.51
N ALA A 805 -6.10 39.09 6.81
CA ALA A 805 -6.65 40.12 5.92
C ALA A 805 -5.54 40.84 5.15
N SER A 806 -5.75 41.06 3.86
CA SER A 806 -4.85 41.81 2.97
C SER A 806 -5.13 43.31 3.01
N SER A 807 -6.39 43.69 3.21
CA SER A 807 -6.82 45.09 3.38
C SER A 807 -8.14 45.18 4.15
N CYS A 808 -8.36 46.30 4.83
CA CYS A 808 -9.60 46.57 5.57
C CYS A 808 -10.00 48.04 5.43
N THR A 809 -11.30 48.29 5.33
CA THR A 809 -11.90 49.63 5.34
C THR A 809 -13.21 49.59 6.13
N GLY A 810 -13.48 50.63 6.90
CA GLY A 810 -14.67 50.70 7.73
C GLY A 810 -15.04 52.12 8.13
N GLU A 811 -16.12 52.23 8.89
CA GLU A 811 -16.62 53.50 9.41
C GLU A 811 -17.00 53.35 10.88
N VAL A 812 -16.75 54.41 11.64
CA VAL A 812 -17.11 54.58 13.04
C VAL A 812 -18.14 55.71 13.12
N GLN A 813 -19.37 55.37 13.49
CA GLN A 813 -20.44 56.33 13.73
C GLN A 813 -20.51 56.65 15.22
N ARG A 814 -20.43 57.94 15.54
CA ARG A 814 -20.58 58.48 16.89
C ARG A 814 -22.03 58.85 17.15
N LEU A 815 -22.65 58.27 18.16
CA LEU A 815 -24.06 58.50 18.48
C LEU A 815 -24.21 59.40 19.71
N ILE A 816 -25.17 60.33 19.65
CA ILE A 816 -25.74 61.03 20.82
C ILE A 816 -27.19 60.59 20.91
N GLY A 817 -27.51 59.72 21.87
CA GLY A 817 -28.78 58.97 21.87
C GLY A 817 -28.82 58.01 20.67
N THR A 818 -29.84 58.12 19.82
CA THR A 818 -29.97 57.34 18.57
C THR A 818 -29.50 58.09 17.32
N ASN A 819 -29.10 59.37 17.44
CA ASN A 819 -28.73 60.20 16.30
C ASN A 819 -27.23 60.14 16.02
N ILE A 820 -26.86 60.02 14.74
CA ILE A 820 -25.48 60.07 14.28
C ILE A 820 -24.98 61.51 14.38
N SER A 821 -24.04 61.74 15.30
CA SER A 821 -23.38 63.03 15.55
C SER A 821 -22.11 63.24 14.72
N GLY A 822 -21.57 62.17 14.13
CA GLY A 822 -20.40 62.22 13.25
C GLY A 822 -19.95 60.83 12.80
N THR A 823 -19.27 60.77 11.65
CA THR A 823 -18.74 59.52 11.08
C THR A 823 -17.24 59.68 10.80
N THR A 824 -16.44 58.69 11.16
CA THR A 824 -15.00 58.65 10.90
C THR A 824 -14.66 57.39 10.09
N LYS A 825 -13.95 57.55 8.97
CA LYS A 825 -13.47 56.40 8.19
C LYS A 825 -12.21 55.81 8.85
N ILE A 826 -12.15 54.48 8.90
CA ILE A 826 -10.99 53.71 9.37
C ILE A 826 -10.50 52.79 8.26
N SER A 827 -9.20 52.51 8.23
CA SER A 827 -8.60 51.60 7.24
C SER A 827 -7.31 50.97 7.78
N GLY A 828 -6.88 49.88 7.16
CA GLY A 828 -5.71 49.12 7.57
C GLY A 828 -6.05 47.89 8.42
N THR A 829 -5.17 46.88 8.39
CA THR A 829 -5.35 45.58 9.05
C THR A 829 -5.16 45.62 10.57
N SER A 830 -4.67 46.74 11.09
CA SER A 830 -4.71 47.07 12.51
C SER A 830 -4.71 48.59 12.70
N GLY A 831 -5.24 49.06 13.83
CA GLY A 831 -5.19 50.47 14.18
C GLY A 831 -5.87 50.77 15.50
N SER A 832 -5.87 52.05 15.88
CA SER A 832 -6.57 52.52 17.08
C SER A 832 -7.14 53.91 16.85
N LEU A 833 -8.27 54.20 17.51
CA LEU A 833 -8.93 55.48 17.45
C LEU A 833 -9.29 55.96 18.86
N ASN A 834 -8.83 57.16 19.22
CA ASN A 834 -9.16 57.84 20.47
C ASN A 834 -10.32 58.80 20.24
N LEU A 835 -11.40 58.70 21.04
CA LEU A 835 -12.68 59.34 20.71
C LEU A 835 -13.21 60.31 21.77
N GLY A 836 -12.50 60.52 22.88
CA GLY A 836 -12.89 61.49 23.92
C GLY A 836 -14.07 61.04 24.80
N ARG A 837 -14.86 61.99 25.35
CA ARG A 837 -15.83 61.76 26.45
C ARG A 837 -17.23 61.30 26.00
N HIS A 838 -17.70 60.13 26.46
CA HIS A 838 -19.12 59.67 26.50
C HIS A 838 -19.94 59.70 25.19
N PHE A 839 -19.74 58.70 24.32
CA PHE A 839 -20.62 58.40 23.18
C PHE A 839 -20.89 56.90 23.09
N THR A 840 -22.02 56.54 22.50
CA THR A 840 -22.25 55.18 21.97
C THR A 840 -21.69 55.14 20.56
N LEU A 841 -20.98 54.08 20.19
CA LEU A 841 -20.39 53.93 18.87
C LEU A 841 -21.04 52.77 18.12
N ASN A 842 -21.24 52.95 16.82
CA ASN A 842 -21.45 51.84 15.90
C ASN A 842 -20.26 51.79 14.95
N ILE A 843 -19.51 50.70 15.01
CA ILE A 843 -18.34 50.44 14.19
C ILE A 843 -18.74 49.39 13.17
N THR A 844 -18.43 49.61 11.89
CA THR A 844 -18.54 48.59 10.84
C THR A 844 -17.25 48.55 10.07
N MET A 845 -16.66 47.37 9.91
CA MET A 845 -15.42 47.19 9.14
C MET A 845 -15.52 45.98 8.24
N THR A 846 -15.10 46.17 6.99
CA THR A 846 -15.05 45.15 5.95
C THR A 846 -13.60 44.92 5.55
N CYS A 847 -13.18 43.66 5.46
CA CYS A 847 -11.83 43.27 5.08
C CYS A 847 -11.84 42.29 3.90
N LEU A 848 -10.85 42.42 3.02
CA LEU A 848 -10.49 41.43 2.02
C LEU A 848 -9.47 40.48 2.64
N THR A 849 -9.72 39.18 2.59
CA THR A 849 -8.78 38.16 3.09
C THR A 849 -7.62 37.96 2.11
N ASN A 850 -6.55 37.32 2.56
CA ASN A 850 -5.45 36.90 1.68
C ASN A 850 -5.90 35.88 0.60
N SER A 851 -7.07 35.27 0.78
CA SER A 851 -7.75 34.34 -0.13
C SER A 851 -8.85 34.99 -0.99
N ASN A 852 -8.89 36.34 -1.07
CA ASN A 852 -9.89 37.12 -1.82
C ASN A 852 -11.36 36.95 -1.35
N GLN A 853 -11.60 36.52 -0.12
CA GLN A 853 -12.93 36.53 0.51
C GLN A 853 -13.19 37.87 1.20
N THR A 854 -14.45 38.29 1.33
CA THR A 854 -14.82 39.50 2.06
C THR A 854 -15.44 39.12 3.41
N ILE A 855 -14.92 39.69 4.50
CA ILE A 855 -15.49 39.52 5.85
C ILE A 855 -15.88 40.89 6.42
N THR A 856 -17.02 40.95 7.12
CA THR A 856 -17.52 42.20 7.72
C THR A 856 -17.83 41.97 9.19
N ALA A 857 -17.41 42.89 10.05
CA ALA A 857 -17.74 42.90 11.46
C ALA A 857 -18.37 44.23 11.86
N ALA A 858 -19.42 44.16 12.67
CA ALA A 858 -20.02 45.32 13.32
C ALA A 858 -19.88 45.20 14.83
N TYR A 859 -19.58 46.31 15.50
CA TYR A 859 -19.39 46.35 16.94
C TYR A 859 -19.98 47.63 17.51
N SER A 860 -20.77 47.51 18.58
CA SER A 860 -21.32 48.64 19.29
C SER A 860 -20.66 48.77 20.66
N LEU A 861 -20.09 49.94 20.96
CA LEU A 861 -19.37 50.25 22.20
C LEU A 861 -20.10 51.31 23.04
#